data_AF-A0A3N5RRW7-F1
#
_entry.id   AF-A0A3N5RRW7-F1
#
_cell.length_a   1.000
_cell.length_b   1.000
_cell.length_c   1.000
_cell.angle_alpha   90.00
_cell.angle_beta   90.00
_cell.angle_gamma   90.00
#
_symmetry.space_group_name_H-M   'P 1'
#
loop_
_entity.id
_entity.type
_entity.pdbx_description
1 polymer ?
#
loop_
_entity_poly.entity_id
_entity_poly.type
_entity_poly.pdbx_seq_one_letter_code
_entity_poly.pdbx_strand_id
1 'polypeptide(L)'
;MASSKAVTPSTKVHNGLLPTPPMPRGLPKANLTDNARQVLVKRYVRRGDDGKPAETVEEMFWRVAYHVAKVEEQWGVDVQKRTVEYYHLLSSKKFFPNSPTFTGAGTPLGQLAACFVLPITDDMGRDSAGIFQTLRDAALIQQTGGGNGFSFSRLRPKGSMVKTSAGQATGPVGFLRVYDHAFGEIAQGGCLLPETLVSTNKGLLRLDEIVSSDVPGWQEHVLSVQTDEGWKESPRGYNNGVADVLRVHTRQGLSITGTPNHKVKVMTDNGPQWKEIQDLAKGDWILVRLGEHMGKLQVLKKSVQKHGNQVMPTLPSILDEEFAFFLGYLAGDGFVAQGENDHRVGASVAHTSYLMEEMPVLLGRLFNVKVHKMQKPNDGSATFVMDNRAVKDFLVMNGLGKQTSRKVSVPRLIRQSPPNIVGAYLRGLFEADGALSHGYPTLMTTSAQLAREVATLLIGLGCPVGIRTVSPGLDHWGDAQSFQVWITSTVGLQAWREKIGCDQRSRFVAAYAWESDQRRESTYILPNPRYWLQPVLEVITLEQIDKKGRGRNINFRATEPHLRRQLLRYYRDERKLTRSGYDLLRAAHPTVFENVPSVEGFWFVEVAGVESAGQSLTLDLEVADNHTYLAYGMVTHNTRRGANMGVLRVDHPDVEEFIECKTNENHITNFNISVGITDAFMRAVKNDENWELRFPELSDVKEKGFSGTLEQAEAAGIKIRSYKKIRARELFNKIVKQAHHNGEPGVLFLDAANRGNPVPHLYQLESTNPCGEQFLGSYENCCLGSVNLNEHCGPDSTVDWESLRQSVVLATHFLDDVVEANAYVPAVSQLKEAAHRARRIGLGIMGLADLMYHTGVRYGSQQGQEFGAQVMEFVRYHAMKTSIELAEARGPFPAIEGSIYDMDNVTWTPPQSLVPFEDRWGRPEVRWDAIVDGIRKHGIRNAAQTTVAPTGTIATVAGCEGYGCEPVFALAYIRHVNDNGKDLKLTYASPRFDEALKKLGLGEEKRQEIVEQVMRQGTCQNIKDIPQSVRDTFVVSADITAEEHVRMQAALQAFVDNSLSKTVNFPETAIEEDVAKAYMLAWELGCKGITVYVTGSREKVVLETKATAEKKDASS
;
A
#
# COMPACT_ATOMS: atom_id res chain seq x y z
N MET A 1 -11.52 -64.54 11.60
CA MET A 1 -12.63 -63.70 11.10
C MET A 1 -12.86 -62.55 12.06
N ALA A 2 -12.91 -61.33 11.52
CA ALA A 2 -13.46 -60.07 12.04
C ALA A 2 -12.46 -58.92 11.83
N SER A 3 -12.66 -58.23 10.71
CA SER A 3 -11.87 -57.10 10.22
C SER A 3 -12.00 -55.86 11.12
N SER A 4 -10.86 -55.29 11.52
CA SER A 4 -10.78 -53.93 12.07
C SER A 4 -11.02 -52.90 10.96
N LYS A 5 -12.16 -52.19 11.05
CA LYS A 5 -12.54 -51.10 10.15
C LYS A 5 -11.54 -49.94 10.25
N ALA A 6 -11.13 -49.46 9.07
CA ALA A 6 -10.37 -48.24 8.87
C ALA A 6 -11.11 -47.01 9.45
N VAL A 7 -10.36 -46.15 10.15
CA VAL A 7 -10.80 -44.82 10.57
C VAL A 7 -10.39 -43.85 9.48
N THR A 8 -11.36 -43.33 8.74
CA THR A 8 -11.19 -42.20 7.81
C THR A 8 -10.97 -40.91 8.61
N PRO A 9 -9.93 -40.10 8.36
CA PRO A 9 -9.78 -38.81 9.01
C PRO A 9 -10.75 -37.81 8.40
N SER A 10 -11.57 -37.16 9.23
CA SER A 10 -12.45 -36.08 8.79
C SER A 10 -11.62 -34.84 8.45
N THR A 11 -11.51 -34.51 7.18
CA THR A 11 -10.92 -33.26 6.67
C THR A 11 -11.90 -32.11 6.85
N LYS A 12 -11.87 -31.44 8.02
CA LYS A 12 -12.46 -30.11 8.18
C LYS A 12 -11.35 -29.06 8.05
N VAL A 13 -11.47 -28.19 7.05
CA VAL A 13 -10.65 -26.98 6.89
C VAL A 13 -10.96 -26.04 8.06
N HIS A 14 -10.03 -25.87 8.98
CA HIS A 14 -10.10 -24.85 10.02
C HIS A 14 -9.28 -23.63 9.57
N ASN A 15 -9.82 -22.43 9.76
CA ASN A 15 -9.12 -21.14 9.61
C ASN A 15 -8.58 -20.81 8.20
N GLY A 16 -9.18 -21.36 7.14
CA GLY A 16 -8.74 -21.08 5.77
C GLY A 16 -7.33 -21.58 5.45
N LEU A 17 -6.83 -22.58 6.19
CA LEU A 17 -5.54 -23.25 5.95
C LEU A 17 -5.73 -24.70 5.54
N LEU A 18 -4.83 -25.16 4.67
CA LEU A 18 -4.68 -26.58 4.38
C LEU A 18 -4.11 -27.31 5.61
N PRO A 19 -4.48 -28.59 5.82
CA PRO A 19 -3.98 -29.37 6.95
C PRO A 19 -2.46 -29.33 7.05
N THR A 20 -1.96 -28.83 8.19
CA THR A 20 -0.54 -28.71 8.53
C THR A 20 -0.29 -29.50 9.81
N PRO A 21 0.72 -30.39 9.87
CA PRO A 21 1.06 -31.09 11.10
C PRO A 21 1.58 -30.09 12.14
N PRO A 22 1.37 -30.35 13.43
CA PRO A 22 1.87 -29.47 14.48
C PRO A 22 3.40 -29.39 14.44
N MET A 23 3.93 -28.20 14.71
CA MET A 23 5.38 -27.98 14.79
C MET A 23 6.00 -28.86 15.90
N PRO A 24 7.06 -29.65 15.61
CA PRO A 24 7.77 -30.43 16.62
C PRO A 24 8.31 -29.57 17.77
N ARG A 25 8.28 -30.10 18.99
CA ARG A 25 8.88 -29.44 20.15
C ARG A 25 10.40 -29.44 20.03
N GLY A 26 11.05 -28.32 20.36
CA GLY A 26 12.50 -28.19 20.41
C GLY A 26 13.16 -27.59 19.16
N LEU A 27 12.39 -27.22 18.14
CA LEU A 27 12.92 -26.45 17.01
C LEU A 27 13.33 -25.03 17.45
N PRO A 28 14.43 -24.49 16.89
CA PRO A 28 14.96 -23.18 17.29
C PRO A 28 14.05 -22.05 16.83
N LYS A 29 13.88 -21.04 17.68
CA LYS A 29 13.15 -19.81 17.32
C LYS A 29 14.00 -18.93 16.41
N ALA A 30 13.33 -18.13 15.58
CA ALA A 30 14.01 -17.17 14.73
C ALA A 30 14.51 -15.96 15.52
N ASN A 31 15.78 -15.61 15.37
CA ASN A 31 16.37 -14.41 15.96
C ASN A 31 16.00 -13.18 15.11
N LEU A 32 14.91 -12.51 15.48
CA LEU A 32 14.33 -11.37 14.77
C LEU A 32 14.27 -10.16 15.69
N THR A 33 14.52 -8.97 15.14
CA THR A 33 14.22 -7.71 15.85
C THR A 33 12.72 -7.57 16.06
N ASP A 34 12.30 -6.78 17.06
CA ASP A 34 10.88 -6.56 17.34
C ASP A 34 10.16 -5.97 16.11
N ASN A 35 10.80 -5.04 15.41
CA ASN A 35 10.27 -4.46 14.16
C ASN A 35 10.11 -5.54 13.08
N ALA A 36 11.11 -6.39 12.85
CA ALA A 36 11.02 -7.46 11.86
C ALA A 36 9.88 -8.43 12.20
N ARG A 37 9.75 -8.80 13.48
CA ARG A 37 8.66 -9.67 13.97
C ARG A 37 7.30 -9.02 13.76
N GLN A 38 7.14 -7.73 14.07
CA GLN A 38 5.89 -7.00 13.84
C GLN A 38 5.52 -6.93 12.36
N VAL A 39 6.48 -6.67 11.47
CA VAL A 39 6.24 -6.64 10.02
C VAL A 39 5.80 -8.02 9.52
N LEU A 40 6.46 -9.10 9.96
CA LEU A 40 6.06 -10.47 9.62
C LEU A 40 4.65 -10.79 10.14
N VAL A 41 4.33 -10.39 11.37
CA VAL A 41 3.00 -10.57 11.98
C VAL A 41 1.92 -9.76 11.26
N LYS A 42 2.24 -8.52 10.84
CA LYS A 42 1.29 -7.65 10.12
C LYS A 42 1.02 -8.15 8.71
N ARG A 43 2.05 -8.69 8.02
CA ARG A 43 1.99 -8.99 6.58
C ARG A 43 1.73 -10.46 6.21
N TYR A 44 2.27 -11.42 6.96
CA TYR A 44 2.36 -12.81 6.50
C TYR A 44 1.73 -13.83 7.46
N VAL A 45 1.74 -13.54 8.75
CA VAL A 45 1.11 -14.40 9.75
C VAL A 45 -0.40 -14.42 9.54
N ARG A 46 -0.94 -15.63 9.48
CA ARG A 46 -2.36 -15.85 9.27
C ARG A 46 -3.14 -15.43 10.49
N ARG A 47 -4.30 -14.85 10.25
CA ARG A 47 -5.21 -14.43 11.30
C ARG A 47 -6.36 -15.43 11.37
N GLY A 48 -6.76 -15.79 12.58
CA GLY A 48 -7.92 -16.65 12.77
C GLY A 48 -9.18 -15.90 12.33
N ASP A 49 -10.32 -16.61 12.36
CA ASP A 49 -11.62 -15.94 12.25
C ASP A 49 -11.64 -14.76 13.23
N ASP A 50 -11.16 -15.04 14.44
CA ASP A 50 -10.10 -14.42 15.26
C ASP A 50 -9.61 -12.98 15.14
N GLY A 51 -9.22 -12.56 13.93
CA GLY A 51 -8.45 -11.34 13.68
C GLY A 51 -7.09 -11.27 14.39
N LYS A 52 -6.83 -12.08 15.42
CA LYS A 52 -5.53 -12.30 16.04
C LYS A 52 -4.71 -13.29 15.21
N PRO A 53 -3.39 -13.28 15.36
CA PRO A 53 -2.52 -14.32 14.81
C PRO A 53 -3.02 -15.74 15.17
N ALA A 54 -3.41 -16.51 14.15
CA ALA A 54 -3.73 -17.94 14.26
C ALA A 54 -2.48 -18.82 14.29
N GLU A 55 -1.33 -18.23 13.99
CA GLU A 55 -0.01 -18.86 14.04
C GLU A 55 1.00 -17.83 14.56
N THR A 56 2.07 -18.31 15.21
CA THR A 56 3.28 -17.53 15.48
C THR A 56 4.12 -17.38 14.22
N VAL A 57 5.16 -16.52 14.25
CA VAL A 57 6.11 -16.41 13.13
C VAL A 57 6.83 -17.74 12.88
N GLU A 58 7.16 -18.45 13.96
CA GLU A 58 7.76 -19.78 13.88
C GLU A 58 6.77 -20.80 13.26
N GLU A 59 5.52 -20.81 13.67
CA GLU A 59 4.50 -21.67 13.05
C GLU A 59 4.23 -21.30 11.59
N MET A 60 4.31 -20.02 11.23
CA MET A 60 4.26 -19.55 9.84
C MET A 60 5.43 -20.10 9.02
N PHE A 61 6.67 -20.06 9.54
CA PHE A 61 7.82 -20.71 8.89
C PHE A 61 7.63 -22.22 8.77
N TRP A 62 7.06 -22.87 9.78
CA TRP A 62 6.76 -24.29 9.76
C TRP A 62 5.71 -24.63 8.69
N ARG A 63 4.62 -23.85 8.59
CA ARG A 63 3.61 -23.98 7.54
C ARG A 63 4.24 -23.87 6.16
N VAL A 64 5.02 -22.81 5.91
CA VAL A 64 5.68 -22.61 4.62
C VAL A 64 6.61 -23.77 4.30
N ALA A 65 7.48 -24.15 5.24
CA ALA A 65 8.41 -25.26 5.08
C ALA A 65 7.69 -26.58 4.77
N TYR A 66 6.61 -26.89 5.50
CA TYR A 66 5.88 -28.15 5.33
C TYR A 66 5.17 -28.24 3.98
N HIS A 67 4.45 -27.19 3.59
CA HIS A 67 3.67 -27.23 2.34
C HIS A 67 4.56 -27.23 1.09
N VAL A 68 5.76 -26.66 1.17
CA VAL A 68 6.77 -26.80 0.10
C VAL A 68 7.40 -28.19 0.14
N ALA A 69 7.85 -28.66 1.31
CA ALA A 69 8.46 -29.99 1.48
C ALA A 69 7.50 -31.15 1.16
N LYS A 70 6.19 -30.95 1.18
CA LYS A 70 5.20 -31.99 0.87
C LYS A 70 5.39 -32.59 -0.53
N VAL A 71 5.96 -31.83 -1.47
CA VAL A 71 6.31 -32.30 -2.82
C VAL A 71 7.26 -33.51 -2.78
N GLU A 72 8.12 -33.59 -1.77
CA GLU A 72 9.11 -34.67 -1.60
C GLU A 72 8.48 -36.06 -1.44
N GLU A 73 7.20 -36.14 -1.04
CA GLU A 73 6.44 -37.39 -0.96
C GLU A 73 6.42 -38.13 -2.31
N GLN A 74 6.37 -37.39 -3.42
CA GLN A 74 6.36 -37.95 -4.78
C GLN A 74 7.67 -38.67 -5.13
N TRP A 75 8.75 -38.32 -4.45
CA TRP A 75 10.09 -38.86 -4.68
C TRP A 75 10.52 -39.85 -3.59
N GLY A 76 9.60 -40.27 -2.73
CA GLY A 76 9.88 -41.21 -1.63
C GLY A 76 10.81 -40.65 -0.55
N VAL A 77 10.94 -39.33 -0.47
CA VAL A 77 11.77 -38.63 0.52
C VAL A 77 10.92 -38.30 1.75
N ASP A 78 11.52 -38.38 2.94
CA ASP A 78 10.85 -38.08 4.20
C ASP A 78 10.46 -36.59 4.29
N VAL A 79 9.17 -36.32 4.13
CA VAL A 79 8.57 -34.98 4.20
C VAL A 79 8.89 -34.28 5.52
N GLN A 80 8.85 -34.99 6.64
CA GLN A 80 9.12 -34.37 7.95
C GLN A 80 10.58 -33.97 8.06
N LYS A 81 11.50 -34.84 7.62
CA LYS A 81 12.92 -34.51 7.58
C LYS A 81 13.18 -33.27 6.72
N ARG A 82 12.64 -33.21 5.50
CA ARG A 82 12.81 -32.03 4.63
C ARG A 82 12.17 -30.78 5.22
N THR A 83 10.99 -30.92 5.82
CA THR A 83 10.30 -29.80 6.50
C THR A 83 11.20 -29.16 7.56
N VAL A 84 11.89 -29.98 8.36
CA VAL A 84 12.81 -29.49 9.39
C VAL A 84 13.99 -28.74 8.76
N GLU A 85 14.58 -29.26 7.68
CA GLU A 85 15.66 -28.59 6.96
C GLU A 85 15.22 -27.22 6.40
N TYR A 86 14.06 -27.15 5.72
CA TYR A 86 13.50 -25.90 5.23
C TYR A 86 13.11 -24.93 6.35
N TYR A 87 12.59 -25.43 7.47
CA TYR A 87 12.31 -24.62 8.63
C TYR A 87 13.59 -23.97 9.19
N HIS A 88 14.68 -24.73 9.30
CA HIS A 88 15.97 -24.19 9.74
C HIS A 88 16.51 -23.13 8.79
N LEU A 89 16.35 -23.34 7.48
CA LEU A 89 16.75 -22.37 6.47
C LEU A 89 16.03 -21.01 6.65
N LEU A 90 14.72 -21.04 6.89
CA LEU A 90 13.90 -19.85 7.12
C LEU A 90 14.16 -19.22 8.50
N SER A 91 14.12 -20.01 9.57
CA SER A 91 14.25 -19.50 10.96
C SER A 91 15.64 -18.95 11.26
N SER A 92 16.69 -19.44 10.59
CA SER A 92 18.04 -18.86 10.66
C SER A 92 18.22 -17.61 9.80
N LYS A 93 17.21 -17.21 9.01
CA LYS A 93 17.23 -16.07 8.07
C LYS A 93 18.27 -16.20 6.95
N LYS A 94 18.90 -17.37 6.78
CA LYS A 94 19.89 -17.64 5.74
C LYS A 94 19.30 -17.57 4.33
N PHE A 95 18.01 -17.81 4.19
CA PHE A 95 17.28 -17.61 2.94
C PHE A 95 15.83 -17.27 3.23
N PHE A 96 15.26 -16.39 2.42
CA PHE A 96 13.82 -16.17 2.38
C PHE A 96 13.27 -16.31 0.95
N PRO A 97 12.13 -16.98 0.77
CA PRO A 97 11.41 -16.94 -0.50
C PRO A 97 10.74 -15.58 -0.69
N ASN A 98 10.21 -15.36 -1.88
CA ASN A 98 9.40 -14.18 -2.18
C ASN A 98 8.16 -14.06 -1.26
N SER A 99 7.59 -12.85 -1.21
CA SER A 99 6.39 -12.57 -0.40
C SER A 99 5.19 -13.48 -0.72
N PRO A 100 4.88 -13.80 -2.00
CA PRO A 100 3.80 -14.72 -2.34
C PRO A 100 3.98 -16.12 -1.76
N THR A 101 5.20 -16.63 -1.59
CA THR A 101 5.40 -17.93 -0.94
C THR A 101 5.00 -17.89 0.54
N PHE A 102 5.36 -16.83 1.27
CA PHE A 102 4.94 -16.66 2.68
C PHE A 102 3.42 -16.59 2.83
N THR A 103 2.77 -15.85 1.94
CA THR A 103 1.30 -15.73 1.96
C THR A 103 0.65 -17.02 1.46
N GLY A 104 0.99 -17.51 0.27
CA GLY A 104 0.26 -18.59 -0.41
C GLY A 104 0.43 -19.99 0.18
N ALA A 105 1.60 -20.32 0.75
CA ALA A 105 1.89 -21.71 1.14
C ALA A 105 0.90 -22.22 2.20
N GLY A 106 0.29 -23.38 1.96
CA GLY A 106 -0.69 -23.95 2.89
C GLY A 106 -2.04 -23.24 2.93
N THR A 107 -2.38 -22.47 1.90
CA THR A 107 -3.68 -21.80 1.77
C THR A 107 -4.48 -22.31 0.56
N PRO A 108 -5.82 -22.17 0.54
CA PRO A 108 -6.64 -22.56 -0.60
C PRO A 108 -6.29 -21.86 -1.93
N LEU A 109 -5.84 -20.59 -1.88
CA LEU A 109 -5.42 -19.86 -3.08
C LEU A 109 -4.06 -20.35 -3.60
N GLY A 110 -3.13 -20.69 -2.70
CA GLY A 110 -1.93 -21.48 -3.00
C GLY A 110 -0.91 -20.90 -3.98
N GLN A 111 -1.05 -19.64 -4.44
CA GLN A 111 -0.10 -19.03 -5.38
C GLN A 111 1.19 -18.59 -4.67
N LEU A 112 2.32 -19.18 -5.07
CA LEU A 112 3.67 -18.98 -4.53
C LEU A 112 4.58 -18.21 -5.52
N ALA A 113 4.30 -18.30 -6.82
CA ALA A 113 4.98 -17.51 -7.84
C ALA A 113 4.53 -16.04 -7.81
N ALA A 114 5.45 -15.11 -8.07
CA ALA A 114 5.18 -13.68 -7.94
C ALA A 114 4.67 -13.01 -9.23
N CYS A 115 5.19 -13.43 -10.37
CA CYS A 115 4.94 -12.77 -11.64
C CYS A 115 4.94 -13.77 -12.79
N PHE A 116 4.35 -13.35 -13.90
CA PHE A 116 4.26 -14.12 -15.14
C PHE A 116 4.48 -13.22 -16.35
N VAL A 117 5.02 -13.77 -17.45
CA VAL A 117 5.09 -13.06 -18.74
C VAL A 117 4.10 -13.69 -19.70
N LEU A 118 3.23 -12.86 -20.30
CA LEU A 118 2.15 -13.33 -21.15
C LEU A 118 2.39 -12.93 -22.61
N PRO A 119 2.11 -13.83 -23.57
CA PRO A 119 2.25 -13.53 -24.99
C PRO A 119 1.13 -12.60 -25.46
N ILE A 120 1.43 -11.76 -26.45
CA ILE A 120 0.42 -11.01 -27.20
C ILE A 120 0.61 -11.32 -28.68
N THR A 121 -0.37 -11.96 -29.30
CA THR A 121 -0.44 -12.19 -30.74
C THR A 121 -1.34 -11.13 -31.39
N ASP A 122 -1.10 -10.84 -32.67
CA ASP A 122 -1.81 -9.82 -33.46
C ASP A 122 -3.21 -10.32 -33.92
N ASP A 123 -4.01 -10.75 -32.95
CA ASP A 123 -5.38 -11.23 -33.09
C ASP A 123 -6.24 -10.70 -31.93
N MET A 124 -7.54 -10.51 -32.13
CA MET A 124 -8.41 -9.90 -31.12
C MET A 124 -8.80 -10.84 -29.95
N GLY A 125 -8.58 -12.16 -30.06
CA GLY A 125 -8.93 -13.14 -29.03
C GLY A 125 -9.52 -14.46 -29.53
N ARG A 126 -9.45 -14.74 -30.84
CA ARG A 126 -9.69 -16.08 -31.41
C ARG A 126 -8.52 -17.01 -31.11
N ASP A 127 -7.31 -16.46 -31.17
CA ASP A 127 -6.10 -17.13 -30.71
C ASP A 127 -6.03 -17.11 -29.17
N SER A 128 -5.51 -18.18 -28.56
CA SER A 128 -5.38 -18.27 -27.11
C SER A 128 -4.42 -17.24 -26.50
N ALA A 129 -3.56 -16.63 -27.32
CA ALA A 129 -2.67 -15.53 -26.96
C ALA A 129 -3.08 -14.20 -27.62
N GLY A 130 -4.32 -14.09 -28.15
CA GLY A 130 -4.84 -12.87 -28.74
C GLY A 130 -5.04 -11.75 -27.71
N ILE A 131 -5.09 -10.50 -28.16
CA ILE A 131 -5.07 -9.28 -27.35
C ILE A 131 -6.03 -9.30 -26.16
N PHE A 132 -7.32 -9.60 -26.35
CA PHE A 132 -8.27 -9.59 -25.23
C PHE A 132 -8.29 -10.89 -24.43
N GLN A 133 -7.84 -12.00 -25.02
CA GLN A 133 -7.70 -13.27 -24.29
C GLN A 133 -6.52 -13.17 -23.32
N THR A 134 -5.39 -12.61 -23.73
CA THR A 134 -4.27 -12.29 -22.85
C THR A 134 -4.65 -11.29 -21.77
N LEU A 135 -5.45 -10.26 -22.08
CA LEU A 135 -5.94 -9.31 -21.09
C LEU A 135 -6.79 -9.99 -20.01
N ARG A 136 -7.69 -10.91 -20.42
CA ARG A 136 -8.48 -11.73 -19.51
C ARG A 136 -7.58 -12.59 -18.61
N ASP A 137 -6.59 -13.27 -19.19
CA ASP A 137 -5.68 -14.14 -18.42
C ASP A 137 -4.87 -13.32 -17.41
N ALA A 138 -4.35 -12.15 -17.83
CA ALA A 138 -3.64 -11.21 -16.98
C ALA A 138 -4.49 -10.70 -15.79
N ALA A 139 -5.78 -10.44 -16.03
CA ALA A 139 -6.72 -10.03 -15.00
C ALA A 139 -6.93 -11.11 -13.93
N LEU A 140 -7.07 -12.37 -14.36
CA LEU A 140 -7.22 -13.52 -13.45
C LEU A 140 -5.95 -13.75 -12.62
N ILE A 141 -4.78 -13.51 -13.21
CA ILE A 141 -3.49 -13.56 -12.50
C ILE A 141 -3.38 -12.43 -11.47
N GLN A 142 -3.76 -11.20 -11.81
CA GLN A 142 -3.76 -10.08 -10.85
C GLN A 142 -4.74 -10.28 -9.70
N GLN A 143 -5.90 -10.89 -9.95
CA GLN A 143 -6.89 -11.21 -8.92
C GLN A 143 -6.30 -12.08 -7.79
N THR A 144 -5.32 -12.93 -8.12
CA THR A 144 -4.61 -13.79 -7.16
C THR A 144 -3.31 -13.16 -6.62
N GLY A 145 -3.03 -11.90 -6.99
CA GLY A 145 -1.88 -11.13 -6.53
C GLY A 145 -0.60 -11.25 -7.39
N GLY A 146 -0.70 -11.84 -8.59
CA GLY A 146 0.42 -11.96 -9.53
C GLY A 146 0.64 -10.70 -10.38
N GLY A 147 1.90 -10.33 -10.61
CA GLY A 147 2.26 -9.28 -11.57
C GLY A 147 2.43 -9.82 -13.00
N ASN A 148 2.29 -8.97 -14.02
CA ASN A 148 2.34 -9.38 -15.43
C ASN A 148 3.41 -8.63 -16.24
N GLY A 149 4.07 -9.32 -17.18
CA GLY A 149 4.92 -8.73 -18.21
C GLY A 149 4.42 -9.03 -19.61
N PHE A 150 4.60 -8.08 -20.54
CA PHE A 150 4.08 -8.18 -21.90
C PHE A 150 5.11 -7.69 -22.92
N SER A 151 5.17 -8.35 -24.09
CA SER A 151 5.78 -7.78 -25.30
C SER A 151 4.67 -7.35 -26.25
N PHE A 152 4.59 -6.05 -26.53
CA PHE A 152 3.67 -5.49 -27.52
C PHE A 152 4.28 -5.48 -28.93
N SER A 153 5.50 -6.00 -29.09
CA SER A 153 6.31 -5.91 -30.32
C SER A 153 5.74 -6.67 -31.52
N ARG A 154 4.84 -7.63 -31.28
CA ARG A 154 4.19 -8.43 -32.32
C ARG A 154 2.92 -7.78 -32.88
N LEU A 155 2.41 -6.71 -32.25
CA LEU A 155 1.21 -6.04 -32.71
C LEU A 155 1.48 -5.20 -33.94
N ARG A 156 0.56 -5.22 -34.91
CA ARG A 156 0.74 -4.45 -36.14
C ARG A 156 0.85 -2.94 -35.87
N PRO A 157 1.60 -2.20 -36.69
CA PRO A 157 1.73 -0.75 -36.57
C PRO A 157 0.40 -0.01 -36.66
N LYS A 158 0.33 1.14 -35.99
CA LYS A 158 -0.76 2.11 -36.13
C LYS A 158 -1.00 2.49 -37.61
N GLY A 159 -2.26 2.63 -37.99
CA GLY A 159 -2.66 2.93 -39.38
C GLY A 159 -2.70 1.72 -40.31
N SER A 160 -2.25 0.53 -39.87
CA SER A 160 -2.31 -0.69 -40.69
C SER A 160 -3.76 -1.08 -41.02
N MET A 161 -4.01 -1.50 -42.26
CA MET A 161 -5.35 -1.85 -42.74
C MET A 161 -5.88 -3.13 -42.08
N VAL A 162 -7.09 -3.07 -41.53
CA VAL A 162 -7.81 -4.23 -40.99
C VAL A 162 -8.82 -4.74 -42.03
N LYS A 163 -8.43 -5.79 -42.77
CA LYS A 163 -9.21 -6.30 -43.92
C LYS A 163 -10.67 -6.62 -43.62
N THR A 164 -11.01 -7.08 -42.41
CA THR A 164 -12.37 -7.51 -42.05
C THR A 164 -13.32 -6.36 -41.71
N SER A 165 -12.81 -5.25 -41.18
CA SER A 165 -13.62 -4.08 -40.78
C SER A 165 -13.44 -2.89 -41.72
N ALA A 166 -12.54 -2.97 -42.70
CA ALA A 166 -12.12 -1.86 -43.57
C ALA A 166 -11.60 -0.62 -42.81
N GLY A 167 -11.22 -0.77 -41.53
CA GLY A 167 -10.67 0.27 -40.67
C GLY A 167 -9.14 0.24 -40.54
N GLN A 168 -8.60 1.13 -39.72
CA GLN A 168 -7.18 1.21 -39.40
C GLN A 168 -6.89 0.74 -37.96
N ALA A 169 -5.74 0.09 -37.75
CA ALA A 169 -5.28 -0.33 -36.44
C ALA A 169 -4.81 0.86 -35.57
N THR A 170 -5.02 0.77 -34.26
CA THR A 170 -4.56 1.76 -33.27
C THR A 170 -3.10 1.58 -32.85
N GLY A 171 -2.50 0.44 -33.18
CA GLY A 171 -1.12 0.10 -32.83
C GLY A 171 -0.93 -0.37 -31.36
N PRO A 172 0.30 -0.76 -30.98
CA PRO A 172 0.62 -1.27 -29.65
C PRO A 172 0.36 -0.26 -28.53
N VAL A 173 0.64 1.03 -28.74
CA VAL A 173 0.39 2.06 -27.72
C VAL A 173 -1.11 2.22 -27.43
N GLY A 174 -1.96 2.07 -28.46
CA GLY A 174 -3.41 2.06 -28.28
C GLY A 174 -3.88 0.92 -27.37
N PHE A 175 -3.36 -0.30 -27.57
CA PHE A 175 -3.70 -1.44 -26.73
C PHE A 175 -3.05 -1.40 -25.35
N LEU A 176 -1.85 -0.81 -25.22
CA LEU A 176 -1.24 -0.53 -23.91
C LEU A 176 -2.17 0.35 -23.06
N ARG A 177 -2.80 1.37 -23.63
CA ARG A 177 -3.79 2.22 -22.93
C ARG A 177 -5.05 1.44 -22.53
N VAL A 178 -5.51 0.51 -23.39
CA VAL A 178 -6.64 -0.38 -23.05
C VAL A 178 -6.29 -1.26 -21.86
N TYR A 179 -5.09 -1.87 -21.86
CA TYR A 179 -4.61 -2.68 -20.76
C TYR A 179 -4.44 -1.84 -19.48
N ASP A 180 -3.85 -0.65 -19.58
CA ASP A 180 -3.67 0.26 -18.45
C ASP A 180 -5.00 0.62 -17.80
N HIS A 181 -6.00 0.97 -18.61
CA HIS A 181 -7.34 1.27 -18.14
C HIS A 181 -7.99 0.04 -17.51
N ALA A 182 -7.98 -1.11 -18.20
CA ALA A 182 -8.56 -2.35 -17.69
C ALA A 182 -7.93 -2.78 -16.36
N PHE A 183 -6.61 -2.68 -16.20
CA PHE A 183 -5.95 -2.96 -14.93
C PHE A 183 -6.24 -1.91 -13.86
N GLY A 184 -6.54 -0.66 -14.25
CA GLY A 184 -7.12 0.34 -13.36
C GLY A 184 -8.51 -0.06 -12.84
N GLU A 185 -9.32 -0.70 -13.67
CA GLU A 185 -10.62 -1.25 -13.26
C GLU A 185 -10.49 -2.53 -12.42
N ILE A 186 -9.52 -3.39 -12.73
CA ILE A 186 -9.26 -4.60 -11.93
C ILE A 186 -8.64 -4.23 -10.57
N ALA A 187 -8.00 -3.07 -10.49
CA ALA A 187 -7.51 -2.45 -9.26
C ALA A 187 -8.63 -1.90 -8.35
N GLN A 188 -9.90 -1.96 -8.75
CA GLN A 188 -11.03 -1.31 -8.06
C GLN A 188 -11.17 -1.71 -6.58
N GLY A 189 -10.93 -0.72 -5.70
CA GLY A 189 -11.68 -0.60 -4.45
C GLY A 189 -13.03 0.07 -4.73
N GLY A 190 -13.98 0.02 -3.79
CA GLY A 190 -15.25 0.72 -3.98
C GLY A 190 -15.16 2.23 -3.72
N CYS A 191 -16.16 2.98 -4.19
CA CYS A 191 -16.23 4.45 -4.12
C CYS A 191 -17.43 4.95 -3.30
N LEU A 192 -17.43 6.22 -2.88
CA LEU A 192 -18.47 6.87 -2.07
C LEU A 192 -19.13 8.04 -2.80
N LEU A 193 -20.22 8.58 -2.24
CA LEU A 193 -20.95 9.71 -2.84
C LEU A 193 -20.18 11.04 -2.73
N PRO A 194 -20.43 12.01 -3.63
CA PRO A 194 -19.66 13.26 -3.68
C PRO A 194 -19.82 14.12 -2.41
N GLU A 195 -20.99 14.10 -1.77
CA GLU A 195 -21.23 14.84 -0.54
C GLU A 195 -20.57 14.25 0.71
N THR A 196 -19.89 13.11 0.59
CA THR A 196 -19.24 12.41 1.71
C THR A 196 -18.19 13.27 2.38
N LEU A 197 -18.35 13.54 3.67
CA LEU A 197 -17.38 14.29 4.46
C LEU A 197 -16.21 13.40 4.88
N VAL A 198 -15.00 13.84 4.55
CA VAL A 198 -13.73 13.19 4.88
C VAL A 198 -12.97 14.04 5.89
N SER A 199 -12.38 13.38 6.89
CA SER A 199 -11.49 14.04 7.86
C SER A 199 -10.12 14.30 7.25
N THR A 200 -9.75 15.57 7.06
CA THR A 200 -8.51 15.98 6.39
C THR A 200 -7.68 16.95 7.22
N ASN A 201 -6.41 17.15 6.87
CA ASN A 201 -5.54 18.16 7.48
C ASN A 201 -5.99 19.62 7.20
N LYS A 202 -7.01 19.80 6.36
CA LYS A 202 -7.68 21.07 6.06
C LYS A 202 -9.09 21.14 6.68
N GLY A 203 -9.39 20.28 7.67
CA GLY A 203 -10.69 20.10 8.29
C GLY A 203 -11.59 19.13 7.52
N LEU A 204 -12.91 19.22 7.74
CA LEU A 204 -13.86 18.34 7.05
C LEU A 204 -14.15 18.85 5.65
N LEU A 205 -13.72 18.09 4.64
CA LEU A 205 -13.99 18.36 3.22
C LEU A 205 -14.92 17.30 2.66
N ARG A 206 -15.83 17.69 1.78
CA ARG A 206 -16.60 16.74 0.98
C ARG A 206 -15.73 16.17 -0.14
N LEU A 207 -16.04 14.96 -0.61
CA LEU A 207 -15.31 14.37 -1.74
C LEU A 207 -15.39 15.25 -2.99
N ASP A 208 -16.51 15.91 -3.27
CA ASP A 208 -16.64 16.88 -4.38
C ASP A 208 -15.84 18.19 -4.20
N GLU A 209 -15.33 18.46 -3.00
CA GLU A 209 -14.39 19.56 -2.72
C GLU A 209 -12.93 19.14 -2.87
N ILE A 210 -12.67 17.83 -2.97
CA ILE A 210 -11.34 17.23 -3.13
C ILE A 210 -11.13 16.76 -4.58
N VAL A 211 -12.15 16.10 -5.15
CA VAL A 211 -12.14 15.43 -6.45
C VAL A 211 -13.19 16.08 -7.33
N SER A 212 -12.76 16.62 -8.48
CA SER A 212 -13.66 17.26 -9.44
C SER A 212 -14.66 16.26 -9.99
N SER A 213 -15.94 16.63 -9.94
CA SER A 213 -17.02 15.83 -10.51
C SER A 213 -17.02 15.83 -12.05
N ASP A 214 -16.39 16.83 -12.67
CA ASP A 214 -16.40 17.04 -14.13
C ASP A 214 -15.28 16.28 -14.84
N VAL A 215 -14.26 15.82 -14.11
CA VAL A 215 -13.09 15.15 -14.66
C VAL A 215 -13.12 13.68 -14.23
N PRO A 216 -13.38 12.72 -15.13
CA PRO A 216 -13.33 11.30 -14.78
C PRO A 216 -11.89 10.84 -14.53
N GLY A 217 -11.71 9.78 -13.75
CA GLY A 217 -10.41 9.17 -13.47
C GLY A 217 -9.63 9.83 -12.33
N TRP A 218 -8.32 9.59 -12.30
CA TRP A 218 -7.42 10.08 -11.26
C TRP A 218 -7.15 11.58 -11.38
N GLN A 219 -7.12 12.27 -10.23
CA GLN A 219 -6.90 13.70 -10.11
C GLN A 219 -5.93 13.96 -8.96
N GLU A 220 -4.93 14.79 -9.17
CA GLU A 220 -3.94 15.08 -8.14
C GLU A 220 -4.41 16.13 -7.14
N HIS A 221 -4.00 15.95 -5.89
CA HIS A 221 -4.17 16.95 -4.84
C HIS A 221 -3.12 16.80 -3.75
N VAL A 222 -2.92 17.86 -2.97
CA VAL A 222 -2.06 17.82 -1.78
C VAL A 222 -2.92 17.85 -0.53
N LEU A 223 -3.11 16.68 0.07
CA LEU A 223 -3.98 16.46 1.22
C LEU A 223 -3.42 15.34 2.11
N SER A 224 -3.67 15.43 3.41
CA SER A 224 -3.56 14.28 4.30
C SER A 224 -4.93 14.00 4.89
N VAL A 225 -5.27 12.72 5.03
CA VAL A 225 -6.55 12.25 5.56
C VAL A 225 -6.32 11.47 6.84
N GLN A 226 -7.29 11.52 7.74
CA GLN A 226 -7.24 10.74 8.97
C GLN A 226 -7.70 9.31 8.69
N THR A 227 -7.06 8.36 9.37
CA THR A 227 -7.37 6.91 9.32
C THR A 227 -7.52 6.35 10.73
N ASP A 228 -7.90 5.09 10.87
CA ASP A 228 -7.92 4.42 12.19
C ASP A 228 -6.52 4.06 12.72
N GLU A 229 -5.47 4.22 11.90
CA GLU A 229 -4.06 4.13 12.30
C GLU A 229 -3.37 5.52 12.32
N GLY A 230 -4.13 6.61 12.26
CA GLY A 230 -3.63 8.00 12.27
C GLY A 230 -3.51 8.65 10.88
N TRP A 231 -2.77 9.75 10.77
CA TRP A 231 -2.71 10.58 9.56
C TRP A 231 -1.93 9.93 8.42
N LYS A 232 -2.51 9.94 7.22
CA LYS A 232 -1.89 9.41 5.99
C LYS A 232 -1.97 10.40 4.85
N GLU A 233 -0.98 10.37 3.96
CA GLU A 233 -1.05 11.16 2.73
C GLU A 233 -2.13 10.62 1.79
N SER A 234 -2.87 11.54 1.20
CA SER A 234 -3.75 11.28 0.08
C SER A 234 -3.30 12.12 -1.11
N PRO A 235 -2.62 11.54 -2.10
CA PRO A 235 -2.03 12.31 -3.19
C PRO A 235 -2.94 12.49 -4.40
N ARG A 236 -3.96 11.64 -4.52
CA ARG A 236 -4.88 11.66 -5.65
C ARG A 236 -6.29 11.33 -5.21
N GLY A 237 -7.26 11.86 -5.92
CA GLY A 237 -8.66 11.48 -5.90
C GLY A 237 -9.01 10.70 -7.15
N TYR A 238 -10.05 9.89 -7.10
CA TYR A 238 -10.56 9.14 -8.24
C TYR A 238 -12.02 9.46 -8.46
N ASN A 239 -12.37 9.84 -9.68
CA ASN A 239 -13.76 9.96 -10.10
C ASN A 239 -14.15 8.75 -10.94
N ASN A 240 -14.97 7.87 -10.37
CA ASN A 240 -15.43 6.63 -10.98
C ASN A 240 -16.67 6.81 -11.87
N GLY A 241 -17.15 8.03 -12.04
CA GLY A 241 -18.39 8.29 -12.77
C GLY A 241 -19.62 7.76 -12.04
N VAL A 242 -20.69 7.55 -12.81
CA VAL A 242 -21.99 7.09 -12.27
C VAL A 242 -21.98 5.57 -12.11
N ALA A 243 -22.26 5.11 -10.89
CA ALA A 243 -22.32 3.69 -10.54
C ALA A 243 -23.55 3.37 -9.67
N ASP A 244 -23.93 2.09 -9.63
CA ASP A 244 -24.93 1.60 -8.69
C ASP A 244 -24.42 1.75 -7.25
N VAL A 245 -25.27 2.24 -6.36
CA VAL A 245 -24.91 2.50 -4.96
C VAL A 245 -25.89 1.86 -3.99
N LEU A 246 -25.34 1.40 -2.87
CA LEU A 246 -26.07 0.88 -1.72
C LEU A 246 -25.92 1.85 -0.55
N ARG A 247 -27.03 2.06 0.19
CA ARG A 247 -27.06 2.87 1.40
C ARG A 247 -27.15 1.97 2.62
N VAL A 248 -26.20 2.16 3.53
CA VAL A 248 -26.18 1.53 4.85
C VAL A 248 -26.80 2.48 5.86
N HIS A 249 -27.79 1.99 6.60
CA HIS A 249 -28.42 2.71 7.72
C HIS A 249 -27.98 2.09 9.04
N THR A 250 -27.70 2.93 10.04
CA THR A 250 -27.35 2.48 11.39
C THR A 250 -28.48 2.73 12.38
N ARG A 251 -28.52 2.00 13.51
CA ARG A 251 -29.52 2.23 14.58
C ARG A 251 -29.39 3.59 15.23
N GLN A 252 -28.19 4.17 15.18
CA GLN A 252 -27.90 5.51 15.66
C GLN A 252 -28.34 6.60 14.65
N GLY A 253 -28.89 6.22 13.49
CA GLY A 253 -29.37 7.14 12.47
C GLY A 253 -28.29 7.74 11.58
N LEU A 254 -27.04 7.29 11.71
CA LEU A 254 -25.97 7.58 10.75
C LEU A 254 -26.14 6.70 9.50
N SER A 255 -25.62 7.18 8.38
CA SER A 255 -25.61 6.42 7.13
C SER A 255 -24.34 6.67 6.33
N ILE A 256 -23.96 5.67 5.54
CA ILE A 256 -22.92 5.76 4.51
C ILE A 256 -23.49 5.17 3.22
N THR A 257 -23.18 5.78 2.08
CA THR A 257 -23.67 5.33 0.76
C THR A 257 -22.48 5.23 -0.18
N GLY A 258 -22.37 4.12 -0.91
CA GLY A 258 -21.25 3.85 -1.81
C GLY A 258 -21.51 2.64 -2.70
N THR A 259 -20.54 2.30 -3.54
CA THR A 259 -20.63 1.13 -4.44
C THR A 259 -20.73 -0.18 -3.63
N PRO A 260 -21.33 -1.26 -4.19
CA PRO A 260 -21.48 -2.55 -3.51
C PRO A 260 -20.18 -3.12 -2.91
N ASN A 261 -19.08 -3.00 -3.65
CA ASN A 261 -17.73 -3.45 -3.27
C ASN A 261 -16.96 -2.48 -2.34
N HIS A 262 -17.55 -1.34 -1.96
CA HIS A 262 -16.88 -0.42 -1.03
C HIS A 262 -16.83 -1.05 0.36
N LYS A 263 -15.70 -0.93 1.05
CA LYS A 263 -15.47 -1.64 2.32
C LYS A 263 -15.53 -0.68 3.50
N VAL A 264 -16.22 -1.10 4.54
CA VAL A 264 -16.20 -0.47 5.86
C VAL A 264 -15.62 -1.44 6.88
N LYS A 265 -14.99 -0.92 7.93
CA LYS A 265 -14.44 -1.75 9.00
C LYS A 265 -15.54 -2.06 10.01
N VAL A 266 -15.80 -3.34 10.23
CA VAL A 266 -16.80 -3.85 11.18
C VAL A 266 -16.13 -4.57 12.35
N MET A 267 -16.74 -4.46 13.53
CA MET A 267 -16.31 -5.16 14.73
C MET A 267 -16.91 -6.56 14.75
N THR A 268 -16.07 -7.54 15.05
CA THR A 268 -16.43 -8.95 15.19
C THR A 268 -15.93 -9.48 16.53
N ASP A 269 -16.22 -10.74 16.89
CA ASP A 269 -15.69 -11.43 18.09
C ASP A 269 -14.15 -11.46 18.15
N ASN A 270 -13.58 -11.12 17.02
CA ASN A 270 -12.24 -11.33 16.54
C ASN A 270 -11.58 -9.96 16.24
N GLY A 271 -12.25 -8.88 16.60
CA GLY A 271 -11.79 -7.52 16.38
C GLY A 271 -12.22 -6.93 15.03
N PRO A 272 -11.60 -5.82 14.63
CA PRO A 272 -11.97 -5.09 13.42
C PRO A 272 -11.63 -5.85 12.13
N GLN A 273 -12.60 -6.04 11.24
CA GLN A 273 -12.45 -6.69 9.93
C GLN A 273 -13.09 -5.87 8.81
N TRP A 274 -12.59 -6.00 7.59
CA TRP A 274 -13.19 -5.34 6.43
C TRP A 274 -14.40 -6.11 5.92
N LYS A 275 -15.47 -5.39 5.60
CA LYS A 275 -16.66 -5.95 5.00
C LYS A 275 -17.17 -5.03 3.89
N GLU A 276 -17.52 -5.60 2.74
CA GLU A 276 -18.12 -4.86 1.63
C GLU A 276 -19.53 -4.40 1.99
N ILE A 277 -19.97 -3.27 1.46
CA ILE A 277 -21.30 -2.72 1.74
C ILE A 277 -22.38 -3.74 1.38
N GLN A 278 -22.23 -4.47 0.28
CA GLN A 278 -23.18 -5.50 -0.14
C GLN A 278 -23.29 -6.69 0.82
N ASP A 279 -22.24 -6.96 1.59
CA ASP A 279 -22.20 -8.09 2.53
C ASP A 279 -22.71 -7.69 3.92
N LEU A 280 -22.82 -6.39 4.22
CA LEU A 280 -23.28 -5.89 5.51
C LEU A 280 -24.69 -6.39 5.84
N ALA A 281 -24.86 -6.87 7.07
CA ALA A 281 -26.11 -7.39 7.58
C ALA A 281 -26.55 -6.64 8.83
N LYS A 282 -27.86 -6.67 9.11
CA LYS A 282 -28.42 -6.12 10.34
C LYS A 282 -27.73 -6.75 11.56
N GLY A 283 -27.19 -5.92 12.45
CA GLY A 283 -26.45 -6.35 13.63
C GLY A 283 -24.93 -6.32 13.51
N ASP A 284 -24.38 -6.08 12.31
CA ASP A 284 -22.96 -5.75 12.15
C ASP A 284 -22.65 -4.41 12.81
N TRP A 285 -21.43 -4.22 13.31
CA TRP A 285 -21.03 -3.01 14.05
C TRP A 285 -19.93 -2.27 13.32
N ILE A 286 -20.22 -1.15 12.67
CA ILE A 286 -19.23 -0.34 11.96
C ILE A 286 -18.41 0.48 12.96
N LEU A 287 -17.10 0.54 12.73
CA LEU A 287 -16.17 1.35 13.51
C LEU A 287 -16.27 2.83 13.15
N VAL A 288 -16.31 3.68 14.18
CA VAL A 288 -16.29 5.14 14.09
C VAL A 288 -15.16 5.68 14.96
N ARG A 289 -14.36 6.60 14.42
CA ARG A 289 -13.34 7.35 15.18
C ARG A 289 -13.90 8.66 15.71
N LEU A 290 -13.70 8.90 17.00
CA LEU A 290 -14.12 10.09 17.73
C LEU A 290 -12.95 11.05 17.95
N GLY A 291 -13.22 12.35 17.97
CA GLY A 291 -12.25 13.35 18.44
C GLY A 291 -11.19 13.75 17.40
N GLU A 292 -11.41 13.41 16.13
CA GLU A 292 -10.43 13.56 15.05
C GLU A 292 -10.55 14.88 14.27
N HIS A 293 -11.40 15.82 14.71
CA HIS A 293 -11.58 17.08 14.00
C HIS A 293 -10.34 17.97 14.10
N MET A 294 -9.90 18.46 12.94
CA MET A 294 -8.85 19.45 12.82
C MET A 294 -9.32 20.66 11.99
N GLY A 295 -8.52 21.71 11.98
CA GLY A 295 -8.78 22.88 11.15
C GLY A 295 -7.78 23.99 11.41
N LYS A 296 -7.85 25.03 10.60
CA LYS A 296 -7.00 26.24 10.71
C LYS A 296 -7.87 27.48 10.83
N LEU A 297 -7.34 28.52 11.45
CA LEU A 297 -8.03 29.81 11.56
C LEU A 297 -8.37 30.34 10.17
N GLN A 298 -9.62 30.79 9.96
CA GLN A 298 -10.10 31.22 8.66
C GLN A 298 -10.03 32.75 8.53
N VAL A 299 -9.49 33.22 7.40
CA VAL A 299 -9.42 34.64 7.05
C VAL A 299 -10.63 35.01 6.20
N LEU A 300 -11.27 36.13 6.52
CA LEU A 300 -12.51 36.58 5.89
C LEU A 300 -12.26 37.72 4.91
N LYS A 301 -12.91 37.65 3.75
CA LYS A 301 -12.90 38.70 2.73
C LYS A 301 -13.74 39.88 3.21
N LYS A 302 -13.21 41.09 3.10
CA LYS A 302 -13.95 42.33 3.40
C LYS A 302 -14.49 42.93 2.10
N SER A 303 -15.70 43.49 2.14
CA SER A 303 -16.25 44.21 1.00
C SER A 303 -15.51 45.54 0.81
N VAL A 304 -15.27 45.93 -0.46
CA VAL A 304 -14.50 47.13 -0.84
C VAL A 304 -15.42 48.34 -1.11
N GLN A 305 -16.74 48.13 -1.20
CA GLN A 305 -17.68 49.17 -1.64
C GLN A 305 -18.04 50.15 -0.51
N LYS A 306 -17.69 51.44 -0.70
CA LYS A 306 -18.28 52.57 0.05
C LYS A 306 -19.57 52.99 -0.65
N HIS A 307 -20.71 52.83 0.01
CA HIS A 307 -21.96 53.44 -0.44
C HIS A 307 -22.13 54.80 0.23
N GLY A 308 -22.35 55.86 -0.56
CA GLY A 308 -22.17 57.26 -0.14
C GLY A 308 -22.96 57.74 1.08
N ASN A 309 -24.02 57.03 1.50
CA ASN A 309 -24.91 57.42 2.60
C ASN A 309 -24.98 56.39 3.75
N GLN A 310 -24.09 55.39 3.81
CA GLN A 310 -24.19 54.30 4.79
C GLN A 310 -23.10 54.37 5.86
N VAL A 311 -23.46 54.11 7.12
CA VAL A 311 -22.50 53.88 8.21
C VAL A 311 -21.75 52.57 7.92
N MET A 312 -20.43 52.67 7.74
CA MET A 312 -19.59 51.52 7.43
C MET A 312 -19.46 50.62 8.67
N PRO A 313 -19.87 49.35 8.60
CA PRO A 313 -19.73 48.41 9.71
C PRO A 313 -18.25 48.07 9.95
N THR A 314 -17.94 47.61 11.16
CA THR A 314 -16.74 46.80 11.39
C THR A 314 -16.96 45.44 10.74
N LEU A 315 -16.01 45.00 9.91
CA LEU A 315 -16.05 43.68 9.29
C LEU A 315 -14.90 42.85 9.85
N PRO A 316 -15.18 41.73 10.55
CA PRO A 316 -14.15 40.83 11.06
C PRO A 316 -13.19 40.38 9.94
N SER A 317 -11.89 40.39 10.22
CA SER A 317 -10.85 39.86 9.30
C SER A 317 -10.60 38.37 9.48
N ILE A 318 -10.98 37.82 10.62
CA ILE A 318 -10.85 36.41 10.94
C ILE A 318 -12.19 35.90 11.45
N LEU A 319 -12.44 34.61 11.25
CA LEU A 319 -13.53 33.91 11.91
C LEU A 319 -13.03 33.51 13.29
N ASP A 320 -13.55 34.12 14.35
CA ASP A 320 -13.25 33.82 15.74
C ASP A 320 -14.44 33.12 16.44
N GLU A 321 -14.32 32.86 17.75
CA GLU A 321 -15.37 32.19 18.52
C GLU A 321 -16.65 33.01 18.65
N GLU A 322 -16.57 34.33 18.86
CA GLU A 322 -17.76 35.19 19.00
C GLU A 322 -18.54 35.25 17.68
N PHE A 323 -17.84 35.39 16.56
CA PHE A 323 -18.48 35.41 15.26
C PHE A 323 -19.03 34.02 14.88
N ALA A 324 -18.30 32.95 15.17
CA ALA A 324 -18.78 31.59 14.95
C ALA A 324 -20.03 31.26 15.79
N PHE A 325 -20.08 31.69 17.05
CA PHE A 325 -21.27 31.59 17.89
C PHE A 325 -22.48 32.29 17.24
N PHE A 326 -22.31 33.52 16.76
CA PHE A 326 -23.37 34.22 16.05
C PHE A 326 -23.81 33.45 14.78
N LEU A 327 -22.88 32.91 13.99
CA LEU A 327 -23.21 32.12 12.79
C LEU A 327 -23.99 30.83 13.13
N GLY A 328 -23.68 30.20 14.25
CA GLY A 328 -24.43 29.06 14.77
C GLY A 328 -25.87 29.44 15.11
N TYR A 329 -26.03 30.53 15.86
CA TYR A 329 -27.34 31.06 16.21
C TYR A 329 -28.11 31.51 14.95
N LEU A 330 -27.42 32.13 13.99
CA LEU A 330 -27.97 32.55 12.71
C LEU A 330 -28.53 31.34 11.93
N ALA A 331 -27.80 30.22 11.91
CA ALA A 331 -28.22 29.00 11.23
C ALA A 331 -29.54 28.43 11.80
N GLY A 332 -29.75 28.53 13.11
CA GLY A 332 -31.02 28.13 13.75
C GLY A 332 -32.12 29.18 13.63
N ASP A 333 -32.09 30.18 14.50
CA ASP A 333 -33.15 31.20 14.67
C ASP A 333 -32.86 32.55 13.97
N GLY A 334 -31.90 32.56 13.05
CA GLY A 334 -31.55 33.74 12.26
C GLY A 334 -32.21 33.88 10.90
N PHE A 335 -31.95 35.00 10.24
CA PHE A 335 -32.25 35.19 8.82
C PHE A 335 -31.25 36.14 8.15
N VAL A 336 -31.05 35.91 6.86
CA VAL A 336 -30.40 36.84 5.93
C VAL A 336 -31.43 37.10 4.84
N ALA A 337 -31.81 38.37 4.65
CA ALA A 337 -32.80 38.74 3.65
C ALA A 337 -32.34 38.36 2.23
N GLN A 338 -33.24 37.80 1.43
CA GLN A 338 -32.90 37.28 0.09
C GLN A 338 -33.07 38.32 -1.03
N GLY A 339 -33.92 39.34 -0.84
CA GLY A 339 -34.16 40.36 -1.88
C GLY A 339 -32.95 41.27 -2.11
N GLU A 340 -32.72 41.69 -3.36
CA GLU A 340 -31.57 42.56 -3.72
C GLU A 340 -31.55 43.89 -2.96
N ASN A 341 -32.72 44.45 -2.67
CA ASN A 341 -32.88 45.72 -1.94
C ASN A 341 -33.23 45.53 -0.45
N ASP A 342 -33.25 44.29 0.04
CA ASP A 342 -33.48 43.99 1.46
C ASP A 342 -32.15 43.60 2.11
N HIS A 343 -31.67 44.42 3.04
CA HIS A 343 -30.35 44.30 3.65
C HIS A 343 -30.39 43.84 5.10
N ARG A 344 -31.55 43.34 5.52
CA ARG A 344 -31.78 42.89 6.88
C ARG A 344 -31.08 41.56 7.15
N VAL A 345 -30.29 41.55 8.21
CA VAL A 345 -29.72 40.35 8.82
C VAL A 345 -30.15 40.38 10.29
N GLY A 346 -30.67 39.29 10.81
CA GLY A 346 -31.16 39.31 12.18
C GLY A 346 -31.32 37.94 12.80
N ALA A 347 -31.64 37.96 14.10
CA ALA A 347 -31.85 36.77 14.92
C ALA A 347 -33.06 36.98 15.83
N SER A 348 -33.92 35.95 15.89
CA SER A 348 -35.03 35.90 16.84
C SER A 348 -34.57 35.28 18.15
N VAL A 349 -34.92 35.91 19.27
CA VAL A 349 -34.50 35.48 20.61
C VAL A 349 -35.74 35.39 21.50
N ALA A 350 -35.90 34.27 22.19
CA ALA A 350 -36.98 34.08 23.17
C ALA A 350 -36.76 34.97 24.41
N HIS A 351 -37.84 35.51 24.99
CA HIS A 351 -37.81 36.38 26.17
C HIS A 351 -37.20 35.73 27.42
N THR A 352 -37.18 34.40 27.49
CA THR A 352 -36.58 33.63 28.58
C THR A 352 -35.07 33.42 28.41
N SER A 353 -34.49 33.80 27.26
CA SER A 353 -33.06 33.65 26.99
C SER A 353 -32.27 34.86 27.48
N TYR A 354 -31.09 34.60 28.07
CA TYR A 354 -30.13 35.65 28.43
C TYR A 354 -29.67 36.47 27.19
N LEU A 355 -29.78 35.89 26.00
CA LEU A 355 -29.49 36.57 24.74
C LEU A 355 -30.47 37.72 24.44
N MET A 356 -31.58 37.84 25.16
CA MET A 356 -32.48 38.99 25.02
C MET A 356 -31.76 40.31 25.35
N GLU A 357 -30.79 40.27 26.27
CA GLU A 357 -29.94 41.42 26.62
C GLU A 357 -28.60 41.37 25.87
N GLU A 358 -28.00 40.19 25.70
CA GLU A 358 -26.65 40.05 25.12
C GLU A 358 -26.60 40.07 23.58
N MET A 359 -27.64 39.61 22.88
CA MET A 359 -27.64 39.57 21.40
C MET A 359 -27.42 40.96 20.76
N PRO A 360 -28.11 42.05 21.16
CA PRO A 360 -27.83 43.37 20.60
C PRO A 360 -26.43 43.88 20.94
N VAL A 361 -25.88 43.51 22.10
CA VAL A 361 -24.50 43.85 22.50
C VAL A 361 -23.49 43.10 21.63
N LEU A 362 -23.68 41.80 21.41
CA LEU A 362 -22.85 40.98 20.53
C LEU A 362 -22.86 41.51 19.10
N LEU A 363 -24.04 41.78 18.52
CA LEU A 363 -24.16 42.33 17.17
C LEU A 363 -23.52 43.72 17.05
N GLY A 364 -23.67 44.55 18.09
CA GLY A 364 -23.01 45.86 18.19
C GLY A 364 -21.49 45.74 18.23
N ARG A 365 -20.93 44.78 18.97
CA ARG A 365 -19.48 44.53 19.04
C ARG A 365 -18.91 43.96 17.73
N LEU A 366 -19.60 42.99 17.14
CA LEU A 366 -19.16 42.33 15.90
C LEU A 366 -19.12 43.29 14.71
N PHE A 367 -20.16 44.11 14.55
CA PHE A 367 -20.37 44.88 13.32
C PHE A 367 -20.38 46.40 13.51
N ASN A 368 -20.42 46.92 14.74
CA ASN A 368 -20.53 48.35 15.02
C ASN A 368 -21.66 49.04 14.23
N VAL A 369 -22.83 48.40 14.17
CA VAL A 369 -24.04 48.92 13.50
C VAL A 369 -25.19 49.07 14.48
N LYS A 370 -26.16 49.90 14.09
CA LYS A 370 -27.41 50.02 14.84
C LYS A 370 -28.21 48.72 14.73
N VAL A 371 -28.58 48.17 15.88
CA VAL A 371 -29.43 46.98 16.00
C VAL A 371 -30.83 47.42 16.39
N HIS A 372 -31.83 47.00 15.61
CA HIS A 372 -33.23 47.29 15.86
C HIS A 372 -33.90 46.10 16.56
N LYS A 373 -34.56 46.33 17.69
CA LYS A 373 -35.42 45.34 18.34
C LYS A 373 -36.84 45.44 17.78
N MET A 374 -37.32 44.37 17.18
CA MET A 374 -38.69 44.23 16.68
C MET A 374 -39.41 43.17 17.51
N GLN A 375 -40.54 43.53 18.11
CA GLN A 375 -41.36 42.59 18.89
C GLN A 375 -42.83 42.81 18.57
N LYS A 376 -43.55 41.74 18.24
CA LYS A 376 -44.99 41.79 17.98
C LYS A 376 -45.77 41.79 19.30
N PRO A 377 -46.96 42.42 19.36
CA PRO A 377 -47.83 42.33 20.54
C PRO A 377 -48.15 40.86 20.85
N ASN A 378 -47.97 40.45 22.11
CA ASN A 378 -48.17 39.08 22.61
C ASN A 378 -47.19 38.01 22.09
N ASP A 379 -46.09 38.40 21.43
CA ASP A 379 -45.03 37.48 21.02
C ASP A 379 -43.96 37.38 22.14
N GLY A 380 -43.73 36.15 22.60
CA GLY A 380 -42.71 35.81 23.60
C GLY A 380 -41.28 35.84 23.04
N SER A 381 -41.07 36.34 21.82
CA SER A 381 -39.76 36.51 21.22
C SER A 381 -39.56 37.95 20.72
N ALA A 382 -38.30 38.37 20.60
CA ALA A 382 -37.94 39.61 19.93
C ALA A 382 -36.90 39.33 18.85
N THR A 383 -37.05 39.99 17.72
CA THR A 383 -36.12 39.89 16.60
C THR A 383 -35.17 41.08 16.62
N PHE A 384 -33.87 40.80 16.70
CA PHE A 384 -32.82 41.81 16.58
C PHE A 384 -32.35 41.88 15.13
N VAL A 385 -32.46 43.05 14.51
CA VAL A 385 -32.22 43.24 13.08
C VAL A 385 -31.17 44.31 12.84
N MET A 386 -30.15 43.96 12.07
CA MET A 386 -29.21 44.88 11.45
C MET A 386 -29.66 45.11 10.00
N ASP A 387 -29.97 46.35 9.65
CA ASP A 387 -30.26 46.72 8.26
C ASP A 387 -29.01 47.36 7.63
N ASN A 388 -28.12 46.52 7.10
CA ASN A 388 -26.84 46.98 6.57
C ASN A 388 -26.36 46.12 5.39
N ARG A 389 -26.39 46.71 4.19
CA ARG A 389 -25.91 46.09 2.94
C ARG A 389 -24.50 45.51 3.06
N ALA A 390 -23.55 46.25 3.62
CA ALA A 390 -22.17 45.78 3.73
C ALA A 390 -22.02 44.54 4.63
N VAL A 391 -22.84 44.41 5.69
CA VAL A 391 -22.88 43.21 6.54
C VAL A 391 -23.48 42.02 5.78
N LYS A 392 -24.58 42.22 5.06
CA LYS A 392 -25.19 41.17 4.22
C LYS A 392 -24.21 40.70 3.14
N ASP A 393 -23.60 41.62 2.40
CA ASP A 393 -22.65 41.31 1.33
C ASP A 393 -21.42 40.59 1.88
N PHE A 394 -20.93 40.99 3.05
CA PHE A 394 -19.85 40.31 3.75
C PHE A 394 -20.19 38.85 4.06
N LEU A 395 -21.38 38.57 4.60
CA LEU A 395 -21.81 37.20 4.88
C LEU A 395 -21.92 36.37 3.59
N VAL A 396 -22.57 36.91 2.54
CA VAL A 396 -22.76 36.21 1.27
C VAL A 396 -21.43 35.94 0.57
N MET A 397 -20.53 36.93 0.49
CA MET A 397 -19.22 36.82 -0.16
C MET A 397 -18.32 35.75 0.47
N ASN A 398 -18.45 35.54 1.79
CA ASN A 398 -17.69 34.53 2.52
C ASN A 398 -18.41 33.17 2.61
N GLY A 399 -19.57 33.00 1.95
CA GLY A 399 -20.35 31.76 2.02
C GLY A 399 -21.00 31.50 3.38
N LEU A 400 -21.26 32.56 4.15
CA LEU A 400 -21.85 32.55 5.49
C LEU A 400 -23.33 32.97 5.50
N GLY A 401 -23.92 33.17 4.33
CA GLY A 401 -25.34 33.47 4.20
C GLY A 401 -26.23 32.29 4.60
N LYS A 402 -27.42 32.59 5.14
CA LYS A 402 -28.45 31.58 5.45
C LYS A 402 -29.44 31.45 4.29
N GLN A 403 -29.73 30.22 3.85
CA GLN A 403 -30.84 29.93 2.94
C GLN A 403 -32.16 29.70 3.71
N THR A 404 -33.07 28.88 3.20
CA THR A 404 -34.25 28.42 3.92
C THR A 404 -33.90 27.37 4.97
N SER A 405 -34.71 27.21 6.01
CA SER A 405 -34.46 26.24 7.09
C SER A 405 -34.34 24.78 6.63
N ARG A 406 -34.89 24.44 5.46
CA ARG A 406 -34.77 23.10 4.86
C ARG A 406 -33.46 22.88 4.10
N LYS A 407 -32.77 23.95 3.71
CA LYS A 407 -31.54 23.93 2.90
C LYS A 407 -30.31 24.46 3.64
N VAL A 408 -30.47 24.85 4.92
CA VAL A 408 -29.34 25.27 5.74
C VAL A 408 -28.34 24.12 5.89
N SER A 409 -27.06 24.46 5.90
CA SER A 409 -25.92 23.56 6.07
C SER A 409 -24.86 24.26 6.91
N VAL A 410 -23.92 23.50 7.43
CA VAL A 410 -22.74 24.03 8.10
C VAL A 410 -21.87 24.74 7.06
N PRO A 411 -21.57 26.04 7.24
CA PRO A 411 -20.70 26.75 6.31
C PRO A 411 -19.34 26.06 6.16
N ARG A 412 -18.83 26.03 4.92
CA ARG A 412 -17.51 25.43 4.61
C ARG A 412 -16.41 25.97 5.52
N LEU A 413 -16.37 27.28 5.76
CA LEU A 413 -15.38 27.91 6.65
C LEU A 413 -15.46 27.35 8.08
N ILE A 414 -16.65 27.03 8.59
CA ILE A 414 -16.80 26.40 9.91
C ILE A 414 -16.23 24.97 9.89
N ARG A 415 -16.54 24.18 8.85
CA ARG A 415 -15.99 22.80 8.71
C ARG A 415 -14.46 22.75 8.66
N GLN A 416 -13.81 23.84 8.23
CA GLN A 416 -12.35 23.96 8.13
C GLN A 416 -11.70 24.69 9.31
N SER A 417 -12.50 25.21 10.24
CA SER A 417 -12.01 25.94 11.41
C SER A 417 -11.52 25.00 12.52
N PRO A 418 -10.65 25.49 13.45
CA PRO A 418 -10.15 24.71 14.56
C PRO A 418 -11.27 24.32 15.54
N PRO A 419 -11.05 23.30 16.40
CA PRO A 419 -12.08 22.74 17.28
C PRO A 419 -12.82 23.75 18.16
N ASN A 420 -12.15 24.78 18.70
CA ASN A 420 -12.77 25.80 19.54
C ASN A 420 -13.79 26.67 18.78
N ILE A 421 -13.51 26.98 17.51
CA ILE A 421 -14.41 27.76 16.65
C ILE A 421 -15.61 26.92 16.20
N VAL A 422 -15.38 25.65 15.85
CA VAL A 422 -16.47 24.70 15.59
C VAL A 422 -17.34 24.53 16.83
N GLY A 423 -16.72 24.41 18.00
CA GLY A 423 -17.40 24.36 19.29
C GLY A 423 -18.26 25.60 19.54
N ALA A 424 -17.74 26.80 19.26
CA ALA A 424 -18.49 28.04 19.38
C ALA A 424 -19.69 28.11 18.42
N TYR A 425 -19.53 27.67 17.17
CA TYR A 425 -20.64 27.55 16.22
C TYR A 425 -21.73 26.59 16.70
N LEU A 426 -21.34 25.38 17.13
CA LEU A 426 -22.29 24.42 17.67
C LEU A 426 -23.00 24.96 18.91
N ARG A 427 -22.28 25.67 19.79
CA ARG A 427 -22.86 26.34 20.97
C ARG A 427 -23.94 27.34 20.58
N GLY A 428 -23.67 28.21 19.61
CA GLY A 428 -24.67 29.15 19.10
C GLY A 428 -25.89 28.45 18.50
N LEU A 429 -25.66 27.35 17.77
CA LEU A 429 -26.73 26.55 17.17
C LEU A 429 -27.59 25.84 18.23
N PHE A 430 -26.98 25.30 19.29
CA PHE A 430 -27.70 24.75 20.44
C PHE A 430 -28.49 25.83 21.19
N GLU A 431 -27.95 27.04 21.35
CA GLU A 431 -28.67 28.16 21.99
C GLU A 431 -29.92 28.60 21.20
N ALA A 432 -29.90 28.47 19.88
CA ALA A 432 -31.07 28.68 19.04
C ALA A 432 -32.03 27.48 19.12
N ASP A 433 -31.73 26.40 18.38
CA ASP A 433 -32.65 25.29 18.11
C ASP A 433 -32.52 24.11 19.08
N GLY A 434 -31.74 24.27 20.15
CA GLY A 434 -31.45 23.18 21.07
C GLY A 434 -32.33 23.13 22.32
N ALA A 435 -32.47 21.93 22.87
CA ALA A 435 -33.14 21.67 24.14
C ALA A 435 -32.40 20.62 24.97
N LEU A 436 -32.68 20.53 26.26
CA LEU A 436 -32.24 19.43 27.11
C LEU A 436 -33.29 18.32 27.13
N SER A 437 -32.86 17.09 26.90
CA SER A 437 -33.67 15.90 27.15
C SER A 437 -32.92 14.98 28.11
N HIS A 438 -33.47 14.76 29.30
CA HIS A 438 -32.84 13.94 30.34
C HIS A 438 -31.38 14.34 30.61
N GLY A 439 -31.12 15.66 30.69
CA GLY A 439 -29.78 16.21 30.91
C GLY A 439 -28.83 16.21 29.72
N TYR A 440 -29.21 15.62 28.57
CA TYR A 440 -28.40 15.63 27.35
C TYR A 440 -28.85 16.74 26.40
N PRO A 441 -27.93 17.51 25.82
CA PRO A 441 -28.26 18.48 24.77
C PRO A 441 -28.74 17.77 23.50
N THR A 442 -29.81 18.31 22.94
CA THR A 442 -30.45 17.87 21.71
C THR A 442 -30.68 19.08 20.80
N LEU A 443 -30.67 18.87 19.50
CA LEU A 443 -30.88 19.88 18.46
C LEU A 443 -31.98 19.40 17.52
N MET A 444 -32.91 20.28 17.14
CA MET A 444 -33.94 20.00 16.14
C MET A 444 -33.66 20.78 14.85
N THR A 445 -33.84 20.17 13.69
CA THR A 445 -33.75 20.88 12.41
C THR A 445 -34.64 20.25 11.34
N THR A 446 -35.07 21.02 10.35
CA THR A 446 -35.77 20.50 9.16
C THR A 446 -34.82 20.21 8.00
N SER A 447 -33.51 20.46 8.17
CA SER A 447 -32.49 20.15 7.17
C SER A 447 -31.79 18.83 7.48
N ALA A 448 -31.99 17.82 6.62
CA ALA A 448 -31.29 16.55 6.70
C ALA A 448 -29.76 16.71 6.51
N GLN A 449 -29.34 17.70 5.71
CA GLN A 449 -27.94 18.01 5.51
C GLN A 449 -27.31 18.59 6.79
N LEU A 450 -27.95 19.60 7.40
CA LEU A 450 -27.47 20.16 8.66
C LEU A 450 -27.38 19.09 9.74
N ALA A 451 -28.39 18.22 9.85
CA ALA A 451 -28.36 17.11 10.82
C ALA A 451 -27.15 16.19 10.64
N ARG A 452 -26.84 15.77 9.41
CA ARG A 452 -25.67 14.93 9.10
C ARG A 452 -24.34 15.64 9.35
N GLU A 453 -24.22 16.89 8.94
CA GLU A 453 -23.00 17.68 9.10
C GLU A 453 -22.73 18.01 10.58
N VAL A 454 -23.77 18.39 11.35
CA VAL A 454 -23.67 18.60 12.80
C VAL A 454 -23.30 17.31 13.51
N ALA A 455 -23.90 16.18 13.16
CA ALA A 455 -23.51 14.88 13.71
C ALA A 455 -22.05 14.55 13.43
N THR A 456 -21.56 14.83 12.21
CA THR A 456 -20.15 14.60 11.84
C THR A 456 -19.19 15.52 12.61
N LEU A 457 -19.54 16.79 12.81
CA LEU A 457 -18.76 17.71 13.64
C LEU A 457 -18.73 17.25 15.11
N LEU A 458 -19.87 16.81 15.64
CA LEU A 458 -19.97 16.29 17.01
C LEU A 458 -19.10 15.03 17.18
N ILE A 459 -19.14 14.09 16.24
CA ILE A 459 -18.25 12.91 16.19
C ILE A 459 -16.78 13.37 16.18
N GLY A 460 -16.44 14.33 15.31
CA GLY A 460 -15.12 14.91 15.21
C GLY A 460 -14.64 15.64 16.47
N LEU A 461 -15.55 16.19 17.28
CA LEU A 461 -15.24 16.80 18.59
C LEU A 461 -15.25 15.79 19.76
N GLY A 462 -15.52 14.51 19.48
CA GLY A 462 -15.48 13.44 20.49
C GLY A 462 -16.83 13.05 21.07
N CYS A 463 -17.94 13.55 20.50
CA CYS A 463 -19.30 13.26 20.97
C CYS A 463 -19.94 12.12 20.17
N PRO A 464 -20.25 10.95 20.79
CA PRO A 464 -21.21 10.00 20.25
C PRO A 464 -22.59 10.64 20.11
N VAL A 465 -23.24 10.43 18.96
CA VAL A 465 -24.51 11.09 18.63
C VAL A 465 -25.56 10.12 18.10
N GLY A 466 -26.82 10.51 18.21
CA GLY A 466 -27.92 9.89 17.49
C GLY A 466 -28.62 10.89 16.57
N ILE A 467 -29.15 10.39 15.45
CA ILE A 467 -30.07 11.11 14.57
C ILE A 467 -31.37 10.31 14.48
N ARG A 468 -32.51 10.99 14.54
CA ARG A 468 -33.82 10.36 14.33
C ARG A 468 -34.74 11.31 13.61
N THR A 469 -35.53 10.74 12.73
CA THR A 469 -36.63 11.43 12.09
C THR A 469 -37.80 11.54 13.07
N VAL A 470 -38.34 12.75 13.19
CA VAL A 470 -39.55 13.04 13.96
C VAL A 470 -40.66 13.33 12.97
N SER A 471 -41.69 12.47 12.98
CA SER A 471 -42.89 12.67 12.16
C SER A 471 -43.71 13.86 12.67
N PRO A 472 -44.38 14.63 11.79
CA PRO A 472 -45.31 15.67 12.22
C PRO A 472 -46.40 15.06 13.12
N GLY A 473 -46.55 15.57 14.34
CA GLY A 473 -47.65 15.20 15.23
C GLY A 473 -48.93 15.99 14.92
N LEU A 474 -50.10 15.49 15.34
CA LEU A 474 -51.41 16.14 15.17
C LEU A 474 -51.49 17.55 15.77
N ASP A 475 -50.62 17.89 16.73
CA ASP A 475 -50.66 19.14 17.51
C ASP A 475 -49.44 20.07 17.27
N HIS A 476 -48.59 19.78 16.26
CA HIS A 476 -47.42 20.60 15.96
C HIS A 476 -47.62 21.46 14.71
N TRP A 477 -47.21 22.72 14.78
CA TRP A 477 -47.33 23.71 13.70
C TRP A 477 -46.45 23.31 12.48
N GLY A 478 -47.01 22.55 11.55
CA GLY A 478 -46.50 22.37 10.18
C GLY A 478 -46.25 20.91 9.73
N ASP A 479 -46.35 20.68 8.41
CA ASP A 479 -46.27 19.36 7.77
C ASP A 479 -44.82 18.87 7.49
N ALA A 480 -43.81 19.56 8.03
CA ALA A 480 -42.41 19.33 7.66
C ALA A 480 -41.75 18.21 8.50
N GLN A 481 -41.18 17.21 7.82
CA GLN A 481 -40.32 16.22 8.44
C GLN A 481 -39.14 16.92 9.14
N SER A 482 -38.90 16.55 10.41
CA SER A 482 -37.83 17.12 11.22
C SER A 482 -36.84 16.05 11.68
N PHE A 483 -35.61 16.47 11.96
CA PHE A 483 -34.49 15.63 12.37
C PHE A 483 -34.01 16.10 13.73
N GLN A 484 -34.02 15.21 14.70
CA GLN A 484 -33.42 15.47 16.00
C GLN A 484 -32.03 14.85 16.04
N VAL A 485 -31.03 15.67 16.35
CA VAL A 485 -29.66 15.24 16.69
C VAL A 485 -29.52 15.31 18.20
N TRP A 486 -29.03 14.26 18.85
CA TRP A 486 -28.78 14.30 20.30
C TRP A 486 -27.45 13.67 20.65
N ILE A 487 -26.83 14.22 21.69
CA ILE A 487 -25.64 13.65 22.29
C ILE A 487 -26.04 12.43 23.10
N THR A 488 -25.26 11.37 22.96
CA THR A 488 -25.48 10.12 23.68
C THR A 488 -24.28 9.84 24.58
N SER A 489 -24.50 9.04 25.62
CA SER A 489 -23.48 8.54 26.55
C SER A 489 -22.85 9.59 27.47
N THR A 490 -22.29 9.12 28.60
CA THR A 490 -21.54 9.97 29.53
C THR A 490 -20.32 10.60 28.85
N VAL A 491 -19.61 9.83 28.01
CA VAL A 491 -18.44 10.31 27.25
C VAL A 491 -18.83 11.48 26.33
N GLY A 492 -19.97 11.37 25.64
CA GLY A 492 -20.45 12.44 24.76
C GLY A 492 -20.83 13.71 25.51
N LEU A 493 -21.49 13.57 26.67
CA LEU A 493 -21.83 14.74 27.50
C LEU A 493 -20.58 15.44 28.03
N GLN A 494 -19.55 14.68 28.41
CA GLN A 494 -18.26 15.24 28.81
C GLN A 494 -17.58 15.99 27.67
N ALA A 495 -17.48 15.37 26.49
CA ALA A 495 -16.90 16.01 25.30
C ALA A 495 -17.65 17.29 24.93
N TRP A 496 -18.99 17.30 25.04
CA TRP A 496 -19.79 18.50 24.82
C TRP A 496 -19.47 19.59 25.83
N ARG A 497 -19.38 19.29 27.13
CA ARG A 497 -19.04 20.28 28.19
C ARG A 497 -17.66 20.91 27.98
N GLU A 498 -16.70 20.11 27.52
CA GLU A 498 -15.31 20.52 27.36
C GLU A 498 -15.09 21.30 26.06
N LYS A 499 -15.69 20.88 24.94
CA LYS A 499 -15.40 21.41 23.60
C LYS A 499 -16.45 22.40 23.10
N ILE A 500 -17.69 22.32 23.58
CA ILE A 500 -18.81 23.17 23.13
C ILE A 500 -19.27 24.07 24.26
N GLY A 501 -19.68 23.50 25.39
CA GLY A 501 -20.09 24.18 26.60
C GLY A 501 -21.25 25.17 26.44
N CYS A 502 -21.52 25.98 27.46
CA CYS A 502 -22.52 27.04 27.43
C CYS A 502 -22.16 28.20 28.37
N ASP A 503 -22.86 29.34 28.24
CA ASP A 503 -22.80 30.43 29.23
C ASP A 503 -23.46 29.97 30.55
N GLN A 504 -23.05 30.52 31.70
CA GLN A 504 -23.64 30.18 33.01
C GLN A 504 -25.11 30.58 33.12
N ARG A 505 -25.55 31.57 32.34
CA ARG A 505 -26.94 32.04 32.26
C ARG A 505 -27.78 31.21 31.27
N SER A 506 -27.16 30.29 30.54
CA SER A 506 -27.85 29.43 29.57
C SER A 506 -28.73 28.39 30.24
N ARG A 507 -29.81 28.01 29.56
CA ARG A 507 -30.62 26.83 29.90
C ARG A 507 -29.79 25.52 29.93
N PHE A 508 -28.68 25.47 29.20
CA PHE A 508 -27.80 24.31 29.16
C PHE A 508 -26.87 24.20 30.37
N VAL A 509 -26.84 25.18 31.29
CA VAL A 509 -26.05 25.05 32.53
C VAL A 509 -26.47 23.82 33.35
N ALA A 510 -27.75 23.43 33.26
CA ALA A 510 -28.25 22.20 33.87
C ALA A 510 -27.57 20.93 33.34
N ALA A 511 -27.00 20.97 32.12
CA ALA A 511 -26.21 19.87 31.58
C ALA A 511 -24.91 19.64 32.35
N TYR A 512 -24.37 20.62 33.08
CA TYR A 512 -23.18 20.46 33.93
C TYR A 512 -23.50 19.82 35.29
N ALA A 513 -24.69 20.09 35.82
CA ALA A 513 -25.18 19.49 37.07
C ALA A 513 -25.72 18.05 36.89
N TRP A 514 -25.91 17.61 35.64
CA TRP A 514 -26.43 16.28 35.34
C TRP A 514 -25.38 15.19 35.52
N GLU A 515 -25.61 14.21 36.39
CA GLU A 515 -24.77 13.03 36.53
C GLU A 515 -25.46 11.81 35.91
N SER A 516 -24.81 11.18 34.95
CA SER A 516 -25.33 9.95 34.32
C SER A 516 -25.14 8.76 35.26
N ASP A 517 -26.15 7.91 35.41
CA ASP A 517 -25.97 6.60 36.04
C ASP A 517 -25.20 5.67 35.08
N GLN A 518 -23.88 5.66 35.21
CA GLN A 518 -22.97 4.82 34.41
C GLN A 518 -23.29 3.32 34.49
N ARG A 519 -23.98 2.85 35.55
CA ARG A 519 -24.34 1.43 35.68
C ARG A 519 -25.52 1.04 34.78
N ARG A 520 -26.33 2.03 34.38
CA ARG A 520 -27.53 1.89 33.55
C ARG A 520 -27.36 2.41 32.11
N GLU A 521 -26.16 2.85 31.74
CA GLU A 521 -25.87 3.30 30.37
C GLU A 521 -26.12 2.17 29.35
N SER A 522 -26.71 2.52 28.21
CA SER A 522 -27.09 1.57 27.15
C SER A 522 -26.72 2.00 25.72
N THR A 523 -26.16 3.20 25.55
CA THR A 523 -25.96 3.81 24.21
C THR A 523 -24.57 3.61 23.62
N TYR A 524 -23.51 3.62 24.43
CA TYR A 524 -22.13 3.43 24.00
C TYR A 524 -21.73 1.96 24.19
N ILE A 525 -22.29 1.09 23.36
CA ILE A 525 -22.03 -0.34 23.42
C ILE A 525 -20.62 -0.63 22.89
N LEU A 526 -19.89 -1.48 23.60
CA LEU A 526 -18.70 -2.16 23.09
C LEU A 526 -19.16 -3.53 22.58
N PRO A 527 -19.37 -3.67 21.27
CA PRO A 527 -19.89 -4.91 20.71
C PRO A 527 -18.86 -6.02 20.85
N ASN A 528 -19.32 -7.26 20.73
CA ASN A 528 -18.47 -8.44 20.82
C ASN A 528 -17.65 -8.47 22.13
N PRO A 529 -18.32 -8.56 23.30
CA PRO A 529 -17.67 -8.44 24.63
C PRO A 529 -16.53 -9.45 24.85
N ARG A 530 -16.50 -10.54 24.08
CA ARG A 530 -15.40 -11.51 24.06
C ARG A 530 -14.08 -10.84 23.71
N TYR A 531 -14.03 -10.06 22.64
CA TYR A 531 -12.81 -9.38 22.19
C TYR A 531 -12.18 -8.53 23.31
N TRP A 532 -13.01 -7.77 24.02
CA TRP A 532 -12.55 -6.85 25.07
C TRP A 532 -12.22 -7.56 26.40
N LEU A 533 -12.98 -8.58 26.77
CA LEU A 533 -12.91 -9.15 28.13
C LEU A 533 -12.21 -10.51 28.18
N GLN A 534 -11.93 -11.15 27.03
CA GLN A 534 -11.22 -12.43 26.99
C GLN A 534 -9.81 -12.37 27.60
N PRO A 535 -8.97 -11.36 27.29
CA PRO A 535 -7.64 -11.27 27.90
C PRO A 535 -7.72 -11.20 29.43
N VAL A 536 -8.71 -10.46 29.95
CA VAL A 536 -8.96 -10.36 31.40
C VAL A 536 -9.41 -11.69 31.98
N LEU A 537 -10.32 -12.39 31.29
CA LEU A 537 -10.82 -13.70 31.72
C LEU A 537 -9.71 -14.75 31.75
N GLU A 538 -8.80 -14.72 30.77
CA GLU A 538 -7.65 -15.63 30.70
C GLU A 538 -6.67 -15.39 31.85
N VAL A 539 -6.32 -14.13 32.14
CA VAL A 539 -5.42 -13.77 33.25
C VAL A 539 -5.94 -14.26 34.60
N ILE A 540 -7.25 -14.19 34.83
CA ILE A 540 -7.83 -14.60 36.11
C ILE A 540 -8.20 -16.09 36.18
N THR A 541 -8.16 -16.83 35.07
CA THR A 541 -8.57 -18.23 35.03
C THR A 541 -7.41 -19.14 35.41
N LEU A 542 -7.62 -20.00 36.41
CA LEU A 542 -6.63 -20.98 36.85
C LEU A 542 -6.76 -22.28 36.07
N GLU A 543 -5.63 -22.86 35.66
CA GLU A 543 -5.60 -24.22 35.12
C GLU A 543 -6.14 -25.24 36.12
N GLN A 544 -6.98 -26.16 35.64
CA GLN A 544 -7.39 -27.31 36.43
C GLN A 544 -6.65 -28.57 35.99
N ILE A 545 -5.81 -29.08 36.90
CA ILE A 545 -5.26 -30.42 36.83
C ILE A 545 -6.06 -31.25 37.84
N ASP A 546 -6.81 -32.26 37.37
CA ASP A 546 -7.37 -33.26 38.29
C ASP A 546 -6.23 -34.16 38.80
N LYS A 547 -6.43 -34.92 39.88
CA LYS A 547 -5.39 -35.81 40.46
C LYS A 547 -4.90 -36.92 39.50
N LYS A 548 -5.43 -37.02 38.27
CA LYS A 548 -5.10 -38.02 37.25
C LYS A 548 -4.77 -37.42 35.86
N GLY A 549 -4.60 -36.10 35.74
CA GLY A 549 -4.29 -35.41 34.49
C GLY A 549 -5.34 -35.49 33.38
N ARG A 550 -6.64 -35.69 33.67
CA ARG A 550 -7.70 -35.70 32.64
C ARG A 550 -8.80 -34.67 32.92
N GLY A 551 -9.03 -33.77 31.98
CA GLY A 551 -10.06 -32.72 32.06
C GLY A 551 -11.36 -33.10 31.35
N ARG A 552 -12.34 -33.64 32.08
CA ARG A 552 -13.77 -33.47 31.77
C ARG A 552 -14.56 -33.23 33.05
N ASN A 553 -15.30 -32.11 33.08
CA ASN A 553 -16.44 -31.75 33.96
C ASN A 553 -16.26 -31.09 35.35
N ILE A 554 -15.37 -30.11 35.62
CA ILE A 554 -15.47 -29.38 36.90
C ILE A 554 -15.10 -27.87 36.81
N ASN A 555 -15.85 -27.04 37.55
CA ASN A 555 -15.83 -25.58 37.68
C ASN A 555 -14.44 -24.89 37.62
N PHE A 556 -14.18 -24.07 36.59
CA PHE A 556 -12.99 -23.20 36.49
C PHE A 556 -12.77 -22.39 37.78
N ARG A 557 -11.64 -22.64 38.45
CA ARG A 557 -11.18 -21.79 39.54
C ARG A 557 -10.62 -20.50 38.94
N ALA A 558 -10.74 -19.39 39.67
CA ALA A 558 -10.19 -18.11 39.26
C ALA A 558 -9.53 -17.43 40.45
N THR A 559 -8.47 -16.66 40.19
CA THR A 559 -7.85 -15.79 41.19
C THR A 559 -8.84 -14.73 41.68
N GLU A 560 -9.78 -14.32 40.82
CA GLU A 560 -10.85 -13.35 41.10
C GLU A 560 -12.26 -13.90 40.77
N PRO A 561 -12.88 -14.71 41.67
CA PRO A 561 -14.15 -15.39 41.39
C PRO A 561 -15.35 -14.46 41.16
N HIS A 562 -15.36 -13.29 41.80
CA HIS A 562 -16.43 -12.29 41.64
C HIS A 562 -16.33 -11.60 40.28
N LEU A 563 -15.13 -11.13 39.89
CA LEU A 563 -14.88 -10.56 38.57
C LEU A 563 -15.22 -11.57 37.47
N ARG A 564 -14.77 -12.83 37.59
CA ARG A 564 -15.11 -13.88 36.62
C ARG A 564 -16.62 -14.05 36.43
N ARG A 565 -17.41 -14.10 37.51
CA ARG A 565 -18.88 -14.15 37.41
C ARG A 565 -19.42 -12.94 36.65
N GLN A 566 -18.91 -11.75 36.93
CA GLN A 566 -19.32 -10.52 36.25
C GLN A 566 -18.97 -10.53 34.75
N LEU A 567 -17.76 -10.94 34.37
CA LEU A 567 -17.34 -11.08 32.97
C LEU A 567 -18.22 -12.08 32.19
N LEU A 568 -18.54 -13.22 32.81
CA LEU A 568 -19.39 -14.23 32.19
C LEU A 568 -20.82 -13.77 31.90
N ARG A 569 -21.34 -12.80 32.66
CA ARG A 569 -22.66 -12.21 32.38
C ARG A 569 -22.66 -11.41 31.07
N TYR A 570 -21.56 -10.73 30.76
CA TYR A 570 -21.40 -10.06 29.46
C TYR A 570 -21.28 -11.07 28.31
N TYR A 571 -20.59 -12.20 28.54
CA TYR A 571 -20.46 -13.27 27.53
C TYR A 571 -21.77 -13.97 27.19
N ARG A 572 -22.65 -14.12 28.18
CA ARG A 572 -23.96 -14.74 28.04
C ARG A 572 -25.04 -13.77 27.56
N ASP A 573 -24.63 -12.54 27.24
CA ASP A 573 -25.52 -11.45 26.85
C ASP A 573 -26.60 -11.11 27.91
N GLU A 574 -26.39 -11.51 29.16
CA GLU A 574 -27.25 -11.15 30.30
C GLU A 574 -27.12 -9.65 30.63
N ARG A 575 -26.03 -9.02 30.17
CA ARG A 575 -25.76 -7.59 30.28
C ARG A 575 -24.93 -7.15 29.07
N LYS A 576 -25.28 -6.04 28.42
CA LYS A 576 -24.48 -5.43 27.36
C LYS A 576 -23.24 -4.75 27.96
N LEU A 577 -22.07 -4.94 27.34
CA LEU A 577 -20.85 -4.22 27.71
C LEU A 577 -20.92 -2.82 27.11
N THR A 578 -20.91 -1.79 27.96
CA THR A 578 -20.83 -0.39 27.53
C THR A 578 -19.46 0.19 27.84
N ARG A 579 -19.14 1.33 27.22
CA ARG A 579 -17.90 2.05 27.49
C ARG A 579 -17.75 2.39 28.98
N SER A 580 -18.76 3.00 29.61
CA SER A 580 -18.70 3.29 31.05
C SER A 580 -18.62 2.01 31.89
N GLY A 581 -19.32 0.94 31.48
CA GLY A 581 -19.23 -0.36 32.14
C GLY A 581 -17.83 -0.97 32.09
N TYR A 582 -17.14 -0.82 30.95
CA TYR A 582 -15.75 -1.24 30.77
C TYR A 582 -14.77 -0.39 31.59
N ASP A 583 -14.94 0.93 31.58
CA ASP A 583 -14.09 1.84 32.36
C ASP A 583 -14.23 1.59 33.87
N LEU A 584 -15.44 1.30 34.37
CA LEU A 584 -15.66 0.90 35.77
C LEU A 584 -14.98 -0.44 36.11
N LEU A 585 -15.02 -1.42 35.20
CA LEU A 585 -14.32 -2.70 35.40
C LEU A 585 -12.80 -2.50 35.46
N ARG A 586 -12.26 -1.70 34.53
CA ARG A 586 -10.83 -1.38 34.47
C ARG A 586 -10.37 -0.60 35.70
N ALA A 587 -11.14 0.38 36.16
CA ALA A 587 -10.82 1.16 37.35
C ALA A 587 -10.85 0.32 38.63
N ALA A 588 -11.77 -0.63 38.74
CA ALA A 588 -11.87 -1.54 39.88
C ALA A 588 -10.76 -2.61 39.89
N HIS A 589 -10.22 -2.97 38.72
CA HIS A 589 -9.26 -4.06 38.57
C HIS A 589 -8.10 -3.69 37.61
N PRO A 590 -7.30 -2.65 37.92
CA PRO A 590 -6.35 -2.08 36.96
C PRO A 590 -5.27 -3.08 36.49
N THR A 591 -4.75 -3.90 37.39
CA THR A 591 -3.64 -4.84 37.12
C THR A 591 -3.98 -5.93 36.10
N VAL A 592 -5.21 -6.43 36.10
CA VAL A 592 -5.66 -7.47 35.15
C VAL A 592 -6.13 -6.90 33.81
N PHE A 593 -6.25 -5.57 33.71
CA PHE A 593 -6.61 -4.86 32.48
C PHE A 593 -5.40 -4.24 31.76
N GLU A 594 -4.17 -4.45 32.23
CA GLU A 594 -2.95 -3.85 31.65
C GLU A 594 -2.71 -4.25 30.17
N ASN A 595 -3.10 -5.47 29.78
CA ASN A 595 -2.81 -6.04 28.45
C ASN A 595 -4.04 -6.11 27.53
N VAL A 596 -5.05 -5.25 27.74
CA VAL A 596 -6.32 -5.28 27.00
C VAL A 596 -6.31 -4.24 25.86
N PRO A 597 -6.91 -4.53 24.69
CA PRO A 597 -6.98 -3.57 23.58
C PRO A 597 -7.55 -2.21 24.00
N SER A 598 -6.95 -1.13 23.49
CA SER A 598 -7.45 0.22 23.75
C SER A 598 -8.84 0.41 23.13
N VAL A 599 -9.73 1.00 23.92
CA VAL A 599 -11.06 1.45 23.49
C VAL A 599 -11.07 2.95 23.16
N GLU A 600 -9.94 3.65 23.35
CA GLU A 600 -9.86 5.10 23.27
C GLU A 600 -10.10 5.63 21.85
N GLY A 601 -10.99 6.61 21.73
CA GLY A 601 -11.38 7.21 20.44
C GLY A 601 -12.23 6.31 19.54
N PHE A 602 -12.63 5.11 19.97
CA PHE A 602 -13.45 4.19 19.16
C PHE A 602 -14.89 4.10 19.64
N TRP A 603 -15.82 4.42 18.73
CA TRP A 603 -17.26 4.21 18.89
C TRP A 603 -17.76 3.23 17.82
N PHE A 604 -18.84 2.52 18.13
CA PHE A 604 -19.37 1.46 17.27
C PHE A 604 -20.85 1.72 17.00
N VAL A 605 -21.24 1.66 15.73
CA VAL A 605 -22.61 1.88 15.30
C VAL A 605 -23.16 0.65 14.62
N GLU A 606 -24.38 0.27 14.99
CA GLU A 606 -24.97 -0.99 14.56
C GLU A 606 -25.71 -0.81 13.26
N VAL A 607 -25.43 -1.64 12.25
CA VAL A 607 -26.16 -1.69 10.99
C VAL A 607 -27.62 -2.08 11.27
N ALA A 608 -28.53 -1.20 10.87
CA ALA A 608 -29.97 -1.41 10.91
C ALA A 608 -30.48 -2.08 9.61
N GLY A 609 -29.87 -1.74 8.47
CA GLY A 609 -30.17 -2.32 7.16
C GLY A 609 -29.32 -1.73 6.04
N VAL A 610 -29.35 -2.40 4.88
CA VAL A 610 -28.72 -1.99 3.63
C VAL A 610 -29.80 -1.96 2.55
N GLU A 611 -29.89 -0.88 1.78
CA GLU A 611 -30.87 -0.72 0.71
C GLU A 611 -30.23 -0.22 -0.58
N SER A 612 -30.85 -0.49 -1.73
CA SER A 612 -30.45 0.12 -2.99
C SER A 612 -30.77 1.62 -2.98
N ALA A 613 -29.81 2.45 -3.37
CA ALA A 613 -29.97 3.89 -3.49
C ALA A 613 -29.95 4.37 -4.95
N GLY A 614 -30.10 3.45 -5.91
CA GLY A 614 -30.08 3.74 -7.34
C GLY A 614 -28.66 3.97 -7.87
N GLN A 615 -28.53 4.89 -8.83
CA GLN A 615 -27.25 5.27 -9.43
C GLN A 615 -26.86 6.68 -9.00
N SER A 616 -25.57 6.88 -8.72
CA SER A 616 -25.02 8.18 -8.36
C SER A 616 -23.59 8.31 -8.87
N LEU A 617 -23.12 9.56 -9.00
CA LEU A 617 -21.70 9.84 -9.18
C LEU A 617 -20.92 9.29 -7.98
N THR A 618 -19.77 8.66 -8.21
CA THR A 618 -18.98 8.06 -7.15
C THR A 618 -17.52 8.49 -7.22
N LEU A 619 -16.98 8.88 -6.07
CA LEU A 619 -15.63 9.41 -5.90
C LEU A 619 -14.88 8.59 -4.84
N ASP A 620 -13.56 8.51 -4.94
CA ASP A 620 -12.68 7.86 -3.96
C ASP A 620 -11.36 8.62 -3.80
N LEU A 621 -10.54 8.22 -2.84
CA LEU A 621 -9.23 8.81 -2.57
C LEU A 621 -8.14 7.76 -2.66
N GLU A 622 -6.97 8.09 -3.19
CA GLU A 622 -5.77 7.33 -2.92
C GLU A 622 -5.27 7.65 -1.51
N VAL A 623 -4.95 6.64 -0.70
CA VAL A 623 -4.34 6.81 0.62
C VAL A 623 -3.14 5.89 0.76
N ALA A 624 -2.00 6.46 1.16
CA ALA A 624 -0.75 5.73 1.30
C ALA A 624 -0.77 4.69 2.45
N ASP A 625 0.09 3.68 2.34
CA ASP A 625 0.37 2.61 3.31
C ASP A 625 -0.76 1.64 3.64
N ASN A 626 -1.85 2.14 4.24
CA ASN A 626 -2.89 1.32 4.87
C ASN A 626 -4.24 1.39 4.14
N HIS A 627 -4.30 2.16 3.05
CA HIS A 627 -5.46 2.17 2.15
C HIS A 627 -6.78 2.57 2.84
N THR A 628 -6.72 3.40 3.89
CA THR A 628 -7.86 3.67 4.78
C THR A 628 -8.14 5.16 4.90
N TYR A 629 -9.40 5.59 5.08
CA TYR A 629 -9.73 6.96 5.52
C TYR A 629 -11.04 7.01 6.31
N LEU A 630 -11.32 8.15 6.95
CA LEU A 630 -12.55 8.37 7.71
C LEU A 630 -13.60 9.12 6.88
N ALA A 631 -14.72 8.45 6.59
CA ALA A 631 -15.89 9.00 5.92
C ALA A 631 -17.05 9.14 6.92
N TYR A 632 -17.52 10.37 7.18
CA TYR A 632 -18.46 10.69 8.27
C TYR A 632 -18.01 10.16 9.65
N GLY A 633 -16.69 10.00 9.83
CA GLY A 633 -16.09 9.37 11.01
C GLY A 633 -16.02 7.83 10.96
N MET A 634 -16.70 7.17 10.01
CA MET A 634 -16.63 5.72 9.80
C MET A 634 -15.33 5.33 9.09
N VAL A 635 -14.76 4.17 9.45
CA VAL A 635 -13.50 3.69 8.87
C VAL A 635 -13.75 2.96 7.54
N THR A 636 -13.18 3.46 6.44
CA THR A 636 -13.40 2.97 5.06
C THR A 636 -12.09 2.67 4.31
N HIS A 637 -12.15 1.89 3.22
CA HIS A 637 -10.98 1.45 2.43
C HIS A 637 -10.93 2.08 1.03
N ASN A 638 -9.74 2.11 0.40
CA ASN A 638 -9.50 2.67 -0.93
C ASN A 638 -8.96 1.67 -2.00
N THR A 639 -8.70 2.12 -3.23
CA THR A 639 -8.31 1.32 -4.42
C THR A 639 -6.81 0.90 -4.44
N ARG A 640 -6.45 -0.32 -4.93
CA ARG A 640 -5.05 -0.87 -5.00
C ARG A 640 -4.65 -1.27 -6.42
N ARG A 641 -3.52 -0.74 -6.93
CA ARG A 641 -3.01 -1.00 -8.29
C ARG A 641 -2.30 -2.35 -8.47
N GLY A 642 -2.46 -2.95 -9.65
CA GLY A 642 -1.66 -4.09 -10.12
C GLY A 642 -0.29 -3.65 -10.67
N ALA A 643 0.69 -4.55 -10.70
CA ALA A 643 2.05 -4.29 -11.22
C ALA A 643 2.23 -4.92 -12.62
N ASN A 644 2.52 -4.10 -13.64
CA ASN A 644 2.71 -4.56 -15.02
C ASN A 644 3.99 -4.03 -15.68
N MET A 645 4.56 -4.80 -16.62
CA MET A 645 5.66 -4.38 -17.52
C MET A 645 5.21 -4.42 -18.97
N GLY A 646 5.42 -3.33 -19.70
CA GLY A 646 5.20 -3.25 -21.15
C GLY A 646 6.53 -3.10 -21.88
N VAL A 647 6.80 -3.96 -22.87
CA VAL A 647 8.01 -3.89 -23.69
C VAL A 647 7.66 -3.70 -25.16
N LEU A 648 8.38 -2.80 -25.83
CA LEU A 648 8.34 -2.62 -27.27
C LEU A 648 9.74 -2.61 -27.87
N ARG A 649 9.97 -3.42 -28.92
CA ARG A 649 11.27 -3.54 -29.59
C ARG A 649 11.63 -2.28 -30.37
N VAL A 650 12.92 -1.94 -30.40
CA VAL A 650 13.45 -0.67 -30.92
C VAL A 650 13.23 -0.44 -32.42
N ASP A 651 13.06 -1.49 -33.23
CA ASP A 651 12.75 -1.37 -34.66
C ASP A 651 11.25 -1.12 -34.92
N HIS A 652 10.37 -1.20 -33.92
CA HIS A 652 8.94 -1.15 -34.15
C HIS A 652 8.52 0.24 -34.70
N PRO A 653 7.64 0.34 -35.73
CA PRO A 653 7.22 1.63 -36.29
C PRO A 653 6.62 2.63 -35.29
N ASP A 654 6.01 2.14 -34.22
CA ASP A 654 5.42 2.96 -33.15
C ASP A 654 6.34 3.18 -31.93
N VAL A 655 7.65 2.87 -32.03
CA VAL A 655 8.60 3.00 -30.92
C VAL A 655 8.73 4.43 -30.39
N GLU A 656 8.71 5.44 -31.27
CA GLU A 656 8.79 6.83 -30.84
C GLU A 656 7.59 7.25 -29.98
N GLU A 657 6.37 6.83 -30.36
CA GLU A 657 5.14 7.08 -29.59
C GLU A 657 5.18 6.34 -28.24
N PHE A 658 5.75 5.12 -28.22
CA PHE A 658 5.92 4.34 -26.99
C PHE A 658 6.92 4.97 -26.01
N ILE A 659 8.05 5.50 -26.49
CA ILE A 659 9.04 6.18 -25.64
C ILE A 659 8.42 7.41 -24.95
N GLU A 660 7.54 8.14 -25.64
CA GLU A 660 6.94 9.38 -25.13
C GLU A 660 5.60 9.17 -24.39
N CYS A 661 5.04 7.95 -24.41
CA CYS A 661 3.69 7.68 -23.91
C CYS A 661 3.51 7.97 -22.41
N LYS A 662 4.61 8.02 -21.65
CA LYS A 662 4.69 8.33 -20.22
C LYS A 662 5.44 9.63 -19.90
N THR A 663 5.62 10.53 -20.88
CA THR A 663 6.19 11.87 -20.60
C THR A 663 5.39 12.59 -19.52
N ASN A 664 4.06 12.42 -19.53
CA ASN A 664 3.21 12.78 -18.39
C ASN A 664 2.91 11.50 -17.60
N GLU A 665 3.36 11.42 -16.35
CA GLU A 665 3.24 10.22 -15.50
C GLU A 665 1.78 9.76 -15.31
N ASN A 666 0.79 10.63 -15.55
CA ASN A 666 -0.63 10.34 -15.39
C ASN A 666 -1.29 9.65 -16.60
N HIS A 667 -0.60 9.51 -17.74
CA HIS A 667 -1.20 8.94 -18.95
C HIS A 667 -1.26 7.40 -18.96
N ILE A 668 -0.31 6.75 -18.28
CA ILE A 668 -0.25 5.29 -18.13
C ILE A 668 0.28 5.03 -16.72
N THR A 669 -0.56 4.48 -15.85
CA THR A 669 -0.29 4.54 -14.41
C THR A 669 -0.18 3.16 -13.73
N ASN A 670 -0.48 2.10 -14.48
CA ASN A 670 -0.46 0.70 -14.04
C ASN A 670 0.66 -0.12 -14.71
N PHE A 671 1.52 0.52 -15.51
CA PHE A 671 2.66 -0.10 -16.20
C PHE A 671 3.97 0.63 -15.92
N ASN A 672 5.03 -0.15 -15.70
CA ASN A 672 6.39 0.23 -16.06
C ASN A 672 6.60 -0.06 -17.54
N ILE A 673 7.36 0.76 -18.25
CA ILE A 673 7.67 0.55 -19.67
C ILE A 673 9.17 0.41 -19.91
N SER A 674 9.55 -0.43 -20.86
CA SER A 674 10.94 -0.57 -21.29
C SER A 674 11.06 -0.78 -22.80
N VAL A 675 12.14 -0.26 -23.39
CA VAL A 675 12.45 -0.51 -24.80
C VAL A 675 13.33 -1.75 -24.91
N GLY A 676 12.94 -2.67 -25.79
CA GLY A 676 13.72 -3.84 -26.16
C GLY A 676 14.79 -3.47 -27.19
N ILE A 677 16.03 -3.36 -26.76
CA ILE A 677 17.19 -2.94 -27.54
C ILE A 677 17.93 -4.15 -28.13
N THR A 678 18.37 -4.02 -29.38
CA THR A 678 19.23 -5.00 -30.06
C THR A 678 20.68 -4.50 -30.16
N ASP A 679 21.63 -5.41 -30.28
CA ASP A 679 23.03 -5.09 -30.51
C ASP A 679 23.23 -4.38 -31.85
N ALA A 680 22.40 -4.70 -32.85
CA ALA A 680 22.41 -4.02 -34.14
C ALA A 680 22.07 -2.53 -33.99
N PHE A 681 21.08 -2.19 -33.16
CA PHE A 681 20.75 -0.80 -32.86
C PHE A 681 21.91 -0.10 -32.15
N MET A 682 22.48 -0.72 -31.12
CA MET A 682 23.58 -0.11 -30.36
C MET A 682 24.84 0.10 -31.21
N ARG A 683 25.17 -0.82 -32.14
CA ARG A 683 26.22 -0.60 -33.14
C ARG A 683 25.89 0.57 -34.07
N ALA A 684 24.65 0.67 -34.53
CA ALA A 684 24.21 1.80 -35.36
C ALA A 684 24.30 3.14 -34.60
N VAL A 685 23.99 3.17 -33.30
CA VAL A 685 24.18 4.35 -32.43
C VAL A 685 25.67 4.73 -32.36
N LYS A 686 26.55 3.76 -32.10
CA LYS A 686 28.00 3.98 -32.00
C LYS A 686 28.57 4.55 -33.31
N ASN A 687 28.17 3.97 -34.43
CA ASN A 687 28.63 4.33 -35.78
C ASN A 687 27.90 5.53 -36.40
N ASP A 688 26.90 6.10 -35.72
CA ASP A 688 26.04 7.17 -36.24
C ASP A 688 25.31 6.81 -37.55
N GLU A 689 24.83 5.58 -37.64
CA GLU A 689 24.14 5.04 -38.81
C GLU A 689 22.64 5.36 -38.79
N ASN A 690 22.00 5.14 -39.94
CA ASN A 690 20.54 5.16 -40.02
C ASN A 690 19.97 3.85 -39.46
N TRP A 691 18.83 3.95 -38.78
CA TRP A 691 18.02 2.86 -38.27
C TRP A 691 16.69 2.78 -39.00
N GLU A 692 16.27 1.57 -39.35
CA GLU A 692 15.00 1.33 -40.02
C GLU A 692 13.92 0.95 -39.01
N LEU A 693 12.84 1.74 -38.97
CA LEU A 693 11.61 1.33 -38.32
C LEU A 693 10.84 0.42 -39.26
N ARG A 694 10.69 -0.85 -38.89
CA ARG A 694 10.32 -1.94 -39.80
C ARG A 694 9.43 -2.98 -39.13
N PHE A 695 8.60 -3.63 -39.94
CA PHE A 695 7.65 -4.64 -39.48
C PHE A 695 7.39 -5.70 -40.58
N PRO A 696 7.07 -6.96 -40.25
CA PRO A 696 6.68 -7.96 -41.24
C PRO A 696 5.50 -7.50 -42.10
N GLU A 697 5.56 -7.76 -43.40
CA GLU A 697 4.48 -7.43 -44.34
C GLU A 697 3.25 -8.29 -44.02
N LEU A 698 2.19 -7.64 -43.50
CA LEU A 698 1.01 -8.31 -42.96
C LEU A 698 0.31 -9.24 -43.96
N SER A 699 0.39 -8.91 -45.26
CA SER A 699 -0.17 -9.76 -46.31
C SER A 699 0.55 -11.10 -46.42
N ASP A 700 1.88 -11.11 -46.34
CA ASP A 700 2.73 -12.30 -46.40
C ASP A 700 2.67 -13.11 -45.09
N VAL A 701 2.64 -12.42 -43.94
CA VAL A 701 2.40 -13.06 -42.62
C VAL A 701 1.10 -13.87 -42.63
N LYS A 702 0.02 -13.28 -43.15
CA LYS A 702 -1.28 -13.96 -43.24
C LYS A 702 -1.26 -15.12 -44.23
N GLU A 703 -0.64 -14.94 -45.40
CA GLU A 703 -0.58 -15.99 -46.43
C GLU A 703 0.17 -17.23 -45.93
N LYS A 704 1.24 -17.03 -45.17
CA LYS A 704 2.07 -18.12 -44.62
C LYS A 704 1.68 -18.57 -43.22
N GLY A 705 0.65 -17.96 -42.61
CA GLY A 705 0.23 -18.27 -41.24
C GLY A 705 1.33 -18.08 -40.19
N PHE A 706 2.21 -17.10 -40.39
CA PHE A 706 3.39 -16.90 -39.55
C PHE A 706 3.04 -16.18 -38.25
N SER A 707 3.64 -16.61 -37.13
CA SER A 707 3.60 -15.92 -35.83
C SER A 707 4.96 -16.13 -35.15
N GLY A 708 5.70 -15.04 -34.97
CA GLY A 708 7.07 -15.10 -34.44
C GLY A 708 7.72 -13.72 -34.38
N THR A 709 9.01 -13.69 -34.05
CA THR A 709 9.81 -12.45 -33.98
C THR A 709 10.19 -11.94 -35.37
N LEU A 710 10.76 -10.74 -35.45
CA LEU A 710 11.17 -10.16 -36.75
C LEU A 710 12.25 -11.04 -37.41
N GLU A 711 13.22 -11.50 -36.63
CA GLU A 711 14.34 -12.32 -37.08
C GLU A 711 13.85 -13.67 -37.59
N GLN A 712 12.85 -14.27 -36.93
CA GLN A 712 12.18 -15.48 -37.41
C GLN A 712 11.38 -15.24 -38.70
N ALA A 713 10.79 -14.05 -38.86
CA ALA A 713 10.08 -13.69 -40.08
C ALA A 713 11.06 -13.59 -41.27
N GLU A 714 12.21 -12.94 -41.08
CA GLU A 714 13.28 -12.87 -42.09
C GLU A 714 13.77 -14.27 -42.48
N ALA A 715 14.03 -15.13 -41.49
CA ALA A 715 14.46 -16.52 -41.72
C ALA A 715 13.40 -17.35 -42.46
N ALA A 716 12.12 -17.10 -42.21
CA ALA A 716 10.99 -17.73 -42.90
C ALA A 716 10.71 -17.14 -44.29
N GLY A 717 11.52 -16.19 -44.76
CA GLY A 717 11.34 -15.51 -46.04
C GLY A 717 10.08 -14.64 -46.09
N ILE A 718 9.63 -14.14 -44.94
CA ILE A 718 8.55 -13.14 -44.84
C ILE A 718 9.12 -11.80 -45.28
N LYS A 719 8.44 -11.10 -46.20
CA LYS A 719 8.84 -9.77 -46.63
C LYS A 719 8.79 -8.80 -45.45
N ILE A 720 9.84 -8.02 -45.25
CA ILE A 720 9.89 -6.97 -44.22
C ILE A 720 9.63 -5.62 -44.87
N ARG A 721 8.68 -4.87 -44.32
CA ARG A 721 8.35 -3.52 -44.76
C ARG A 721 9.08 -2.50 -43.90
N SER A 722 9.82 -1.62 -44.56
CA SER A 722 10.41 -0.42 -43.94
C SER A 722 9.39 0.72 -43.96
N TYR A 723 9.12 1.32 -42.80
CA TYR A 723 8.14 2.40 -42.62
C TYR A 723 8.81 3.77 -42.56
N LYS A 724 9.94 3.87 -41.86
CA LYS A 724 10.68 5.12 -41.66
C LYS A 724 12.17 4.83 -41.48
N LYS A 725 13.03 5.69 -42.01
CA LYS A 725 14.47 5.74 -41.71
C LYS A 725 14.76 6.93 -40.81
N ILE A 726 15.44 6.69 -39.70
CA ILE A 726 15.83 7.72 -38.73
C ILE A 726 17.30 7.55 -38.36
N ARG A 727 17.94 8.56 -37.77
CA ARG A 727 19.29 8.36 -37.21
C ARG A 727 19.19 7.55 -35.92
N ALA A 728 20.02 6.51 -35.77
CA ALA A 728 20.00 5.66 -34.58
C ALA A 728 20.26 6.48 -33.30
N ARG A 729 21.18 7.45 -33.36
CA ARG A 729 21.49 8.37 -32.25
C ARG A 729 20.30 9.24 -31.85
N GLU A 730 19.48 9.69 -32.79
CA GLU A 730 18.29 10.50 -32.48
C GLU A 730 17.28 9.70 -31.66
N LEU A 731 17.03 8.44 -32.06
CA LEU A 731 16.14 7.55 -31.30
C LEU A 731 16.72 7.22 -29.92
N PHE A 732 18.02 6.93 -29.84
CA PHE A 732 18.69 6.64 -28.58
C PHE A 732 18.64 7.83 -27.62
N ASN A 733 18.92 9.04 -28.11
CA ASN A 733 18.82 10.27 -27.31
C ASN A 733 17.39 10.52 -26.82
N LYS A 734 16.37 10.15 -27.59
CA LYS A 734 14.98 10.23 -27.15
C LYS A 734 14.69 9.29 -25.97
N ILE A 735 15.21 8.05 -26.00
CA ILE A 735 15.13 7.10 -24.88
C ILE A 735 15.81 7.66 -23.64
N VAL A 736 17.06 8.12 -23.81
CA VAL A 736 17.87 8.70 -22.74
C VAL A 736 17.19 9.90 -22.09
N LYS A 737 16.66 10.81 -22.90
CA LYS A 737 15.99 12.02 -22.42
C LYS A 737 14.77 11.70 -21.54
N GLN A 738 13.94 10.75 -21.96
CA GLN A 738 12.77 10.35 -21.16
C GLN A 738 13.21 9.64 -19.88
N ALA A 739 14.18 8.73 -19.96
CA ALA A 739 14.72 8.04 -18.78
C ALA A 739 15.38 9.00 -17.78
N HIS A 740 16.04 10.06 -18.25
CA HIS A 740 16.54 11.15 -17.41
C HIS A 740 15.39 11.94 -16.77
N HIS A 741 14.34 12.22 -17.55
CA HIS A 741 13.20 13.02 -17.12
C HIS A 741 12.41 12.39 -15.96
N ASN A 742 12.11 11.09 -15.99
CA ASN A 742 11.27 10.44 -14.96
C ASN A 742 11.66 8.98 -14.61
N GLY A 743 12.78 8.49 -15.15
CA GLY A 743 13.26 7.11 -14.95
C GLY A 743 12.66 6.09 -15.92
N GLU A 744 11.88 6.51 -16.93
CA GLU A 744 11.26 5.64 -17.92
C GLU A 744 11.40 6.19 -19.36
N PRO A 745 11.48 5.33 -20.38
CA PRO A 745 11.47 3.87 -20.31
C PRO A 745 12.80 3.29 -19.80
N GLY A 746 12.72 2.13 -19.15
CA GLY A 746 13.90 1.29 -18.92
C GLY A 746 14.46 0.72 -20.23
N VAL A 747 15.64 0.10 -20.17
CA VAL A 747 16.28 -0.55 -21.32
C VAL A 747 16.48 -2.04 -21.04
N LEU A 748 16.04 -2.88 -21.98
CA LEU A 748 16.23 -4.33 -21.96
C LEU A 748 17.03 -4.75 -23.20
N PHE A 749 18.21 -5.33 -23.01
CA PHE A 749 19.08 -5.79 -24.10
C PHE A 749 18.68 -7.20 -24.53
N LEU A 750 17.80 -7.29 -25.54
CA LEU A 750 17.18 -8.55 -25.97
C LEU A 750 18.21 -9.56 -26.47
N ASP A 751 19.24 -9.13 -27.19
CA ASP A 751 20.28 -10.01 -27.71
C ASP A 751 21.16 -10.56 -26.57
N ALA A 752 21.46 -9.75 -25.56
CA ALA A 752 22.17 -10.19 -24.37
C ALA A 752 21.37 -11.22 -23.57
N ALA A 753 20.06 -11.03 -23.42
CA ALA A 753 19.18 -11.99 -22.79
C ALA A 753 19.10 -13.30 -23.59
N ASN A 754 19.00 -13.22 -24.92
CA ASN A 754 18.86 -14.41 -25.78
C ASN A 754 20.14 -15.20 -25.99
N ARG A 755 21.34 -14.59 -25.87
CA ARG A 755 22.63 -15.32 -25.86
C ARG A 755 22.69 -16.39 -24.77
N GLY A 756 22.08 -16.11 -23.62
CA GLY A 756 21.99 -17.03 -22.48
C GLY A 756 20.62 -17.72 -22.35
N ASN A 757 19.73 -17.63 -23.35
CA ASN A 757 18.41 -18.27 -23.27
C ASN A 757 18.60 -19.79 -23.18
N PRO A 758 18.11 -20.44 -22.11
CA PRO A 758 18.33 -21.86 -21.93
C PRO A 758 17.56 -22.73 -22.92
N VAL A 759 16.43 -22.24 -23.46
CA VAL A 759 15.52 -22.99 -24.33
C VAL A 759 15.26 -22.26 -25.65
N PRO A 760 16.30 -21.95 -26.44
CA PRO A 760 16.16 -21.16 -27.66
C PRO A 760 15.32 -21.85 -28.74
N HIS A 761 15.20 -23.18 -28.67
CA HIS A 761 14.34 -23.97 -29.55
C HIS A 761 12.84 -23.78 -29.29
N LEU A 762 12.43 -23.33 -28.10
CA LEU A 762 11.02 -23.08 -27.78
C LEU A 762 10.57 -21.68 -28.19
N TYR A 763 11.37 -20.66 -27.86
CA TYR A 763 11.01 -19.26 -28.06
C TYR A 763 12.24 -18.35 -27.93
N GLN A 764 12.12 -17.13 -28.46
CA GLN A 764 12.99 -16.01 -28.09
C GLN A 764 12.39 -15.25 -26.90
N LEU A 765 13.25 -14.73 -26.03
CA LEU A 765 12.87 -13.89 -24.90
C LEU A 765 12.61 -12.47 -25.39
N GLU A 766 11.39 -11.98 -25.24
CA GLU A 766 10.95 -10.67 -25.76
C GLU A 766 10.57 -9.66 -24.66
N SER A 767 10.37 -10.11 -23.43
CA SER A 767 9.95 -9.28 -22.31
C SER A 767 10.43 -9.85 -20.98
N THR A 768 10.20 -9.09 -19.91
CA THR A 768 10.52 -9.44 -18.53
C THR A 768 9.29 -9.34 -17.63
N ASN A 769 9.40 -9.88 -16.43
CA ASN A 769 8.46 -9.59 -15.35
C ASN A 769 8.53 -8.09 -14.92
N PRO A 770 7.57 -7.60 -14.09
CA PRO A 770 7.48 -6.20 -13.68
C PRO A 770 8.74 -5.49 -13.16
N CYS A 771 9.70 -6.23 -12.58
CA CYS A 771 10.89 -5.67 -11.95
C CYS A 771 12.17 -5.81 -12.80
N GLY A 772 12.09 -6.36 -14.02
CA GLY A 772 13.18 -6.41 -15.00
C GLY A 772 14.26 -7.49 -14.79
N GLU A 773 14.11 -8.33 -13.76
CA GLU A 773 15.10 -9.33 -13.35
C GLU A 773 14.92 -10.71 -13.99
N GLN A 774 13.72 -11.06 -14.47
CA GLN A 774 13.49 -12.33 -15.17
C GLN A 774 12.95 -12.11 -16.56
N PHE A 775 13.76 -12.47 -17.55
CA PHE A 775 13.26 -12.73 -18.89
C PHE A 775 12.56 -14.09 -18.87
N LEU A 776 11.31 -14.11 -19.31
CA LEU A 776 10.46 -15.29 -19.27
C LEU A 776 9.78 -15.48 -20.63
N GLY A 777 9.58 -16.75 -21.00
CA GLY A 777 8.75 -17.12 -22.14
C GLY A 777 7.27 -17.00 -21.83
N SER A 778 6.44 -17.33 -22.83
CA SER A 778 4.98 -17.27 -22.72
C SER A 778 4.45 -18.13 -21.57
N TYR A 779 3.68 -17.50 -20.68
CA TYR A 779 3.05 -18.07 -19.48
C TYR A 779 4.03 -18.60 -18.41
N GLU A 780 5.33 -18.35 -18.55
CA GLU A 780 6.31 -18.82 -17.56
C GLU A 780 6.22 -18.03 -16.25
N ASN A 781 6.60 -18.70 -15.17
CA ASN A 781 6.43 -18.23 -13.80
C ASN A 781 7.75 -17.73 -13.18
N CYS A 782 7.59 -16.81 -12.25
CA CYS A 782 8.68 -16.22 -11.47
C CYS A 782 8.69 -16.80 -10.03
N CYS A 783 9.38 -17.93 -9.86
CA CYS A 783 9.62 -18.59 -8.55
C CYS A 783 10.92 -18.08 -7.93
N LEU A 784 10.80 -17.15 -6.98
CA LEU A 784 11.93 -16.38 -6.47
C LEU A 784 12.24 -16.68 -4.99
N GLY A 785 13.53 -16.61 -4.66
CA GLY A 785 14.00 -16.52 -3.29
C GLY A 785 15.40 -15.92 -3.22
N SER A 786 15.84 -15.49 -2.04
CA SER A 786 17.11 -14.79 -1.89
C SER A 786 17.90 -15.33 -0.70
N VAL A 787 19.14 -15.70 -0.94
CA VAL A 787 20.11 -16.04 0.11
C VAL A 787 20.55 -14.76 0.81
N ASN A 788 20.52 -14.75 2.14
CA ASN A 788 20.95 -13.61 2.94
C ASN A 788 22.45 -13.69 3.20
N LEU A 789 23.24 -12.92 2.46
CA LEU A 789 24.70 -12.90 2.59
C LEU A 789 25.19 -12.37 3.96
N ASN A 790 24.36 -11.59 4.67
CA ASN A 790 24.70 -11.10 6.00
C ASN A 790 24.85 -12.25 7.04
N GLU A 791 24.12 -13.35 6.86
CA GLU A 791 24.19 -14.55 7.72
C GLU A 791 25.36 -15.50 7.33
N HIS A 792 26.21 -15.07 6.39
CA HIS A 792 27.38 -15.79 5.89
C HIS A 792 28.70 -15.03 6.13
N CYS A 793 28.68 -14.10 7.09
CA CYS A 793 29.88 -13.43 7.59
C CYS A 793 30.66 -14.37 8.50
N GLY A 794 31.89 -14.73 8.11
CA GLY A 794 32.80 -15.56 8.89
C GLY A 794 33.54 -14.78 9.98
N PRO A 795 34.29 -15.47 10.85
CA PRO A 795 35.14 -14.82 11.85
C PRO A 795 36.22 -13.95 11.18
N ASP A 796 36.75 -12.96 11.92
CA ASP A 796 37.89 -12.13 11.48
C ASP A 796 37.71 -11.48 10.09
N SER A 797 36.51 -10.98 9.80
CA SER A 797 36.19 -10.32 8.53
C SER A 797 36.32 -11.22 7.28
N THR A 798 36.17 -12.54 7.45
CA THR A 798 36.14 -13.52 6.35
C THR A 798 34.71 -13.86 5.90
N VAL A 799 34.57 -14.64 4.82
CA VAL A 799 33.29 -15.19 4.35
C VAL A 799 33.15 -16.65 4.79
N ASP A 800 32.00 -17.03 5.34
CA ASP A 800 31.66 -18.43 5.65
C ASP A 800 31.12 -19.12 4.39
N TRP A 801 32.05 -19.54 3.52
CA TRP A 801 31.74 -20.17 2.23
C TRP A 801 31.01 -21.51 2.37
N GLU A 802 31.27 -22.29 3.42
CA GLU A 802 30.61 -23.57 3.61
C GLU A 802 29.15 -23.38 4.06
N SER A 803 28.89 -22.44 4.96
CA SER A 803 27.53 -22.04 5.32
C SER A 803 26.77 -21.48 4.11
N LEU A 804 27.42 -20.64 3.29
CA LEU A 804 26.83 -20.13 2.05
C LEU A 804 26.49 -21.27 1.08
N ARG A 805 27.40 -22.23 0.90
CA ARG A 805 27.18 -23.42 0.05
C ARG A 805 25.94 -24.19 0.50
N GLN A 806 25.82 -24.47 1.80
CA GLN A 806 24.68 -25.20 2.36
C GLN A 806 23.36 -24.46 2.12
N SER A 807 23.33 -23.13 2.31
CA SER A 807 22.17 -22.31 2.00
C SER A 807 21.78 -22.38 0.53
N VAL A 808 22.74 -22.25 -0.38
CA VAL A 808 22.49 -22.28 -1.83
C VAL A 808 21.93 -23.62 -2.27
N VAL A 809 22.49 -24.73 -1.79
CA VAL A 809 22.02 -26.09 -2.09
C VAL A 809 20.57 -26.25 -1.62
N LEU A 810 20.29 -25.92 -0.36
CA LEU A 810 18.95 -26.13 0.19
C LEU A 810 17.92 -25.16 -0.38
N ALA A 811 18.30 -23.92 -0.68
CA ALA A 811 17.44 -22.95 -1.35
C ALA A 811 17.11 -23.35 -2.80
N THR A 812 18.06 -23.95 -3.52
CA THR A 812 17.81 -24.48 -4.88
C THR A 812 16.78 -25.61 -4.83
N HIS A 813 16.93 -26.54 -3.89
CA HIS A 813 15.92 -27.58 -3.61
C HIS A 813 14.55 -26.97 -3.28
N PHE A 814 14.51 -26.01 -2.36
CA PHE A 814 13.28 -25.33 -1.94
C PHE A 814 12.55 -24.72 -3.15
N LEU A 815 13.26 -24.02 -4.03
CA LEU A 815 12.66 -23.37 -5.19
C LEU A 815 12.19 -24.38 -6.26
N ASP A 816 12.90 -25.49 -6.48
CA ASP A 816 12.39 -26.55 -7.38
C ASP A 816 11.09 -27.17 -6.84
N ASP A 817 10.98 -27.34 -5.52
CA ASP A 817 9.76 -27.81 -4.87
C ASP A 817 8.63 -26.76 -4.96
N VAL A 818 8.94 -25.46 -4.88
CA VAL A 818 7.95 -24.38 -5.06
C VAL A 818 7.31 -24.43 -6.45
N VAL A 819 8.05 -24.77 -7.51
CA VAL A 819 7.47 -24.94 -8.87
C VAL A 819 6.36 -25.98 -8.86
N GLU A 820 6.53 -27.05 -8.09
CA GLU A 820 5.53 -28.13 -7.98
C GLU A 820 4.39 -27.80 -7.01
N ALA A 821 4.71 -27.13 -5.90
CA ALA A 821 3.75 -26.76 -4.86
C ALA A 821 2.84 -25.59 -5.25
N ASN A 822 3.23 -24.78 -6.23
CA ASN A 822 2.49 -23.60 -6.64
C ASN A 822 1.10 -23.95 -7.20
N ALA A 823 0.05 -23.37 -6.63
CA ALA A 823 -1.29 -23.44 -7.22
C ALA A 823 -1.40 -22.42 -8.36
N TYR A 824 -1.29 -22.92 -9.60
CA TYR A 824 -1.52 -22.12 -10.80
C TYR A 824 -3.00 -21.84 -11.00
N VAL A 825 -3.33 -20.65 -11.53
CA VAL A 825 -4.70 -20.22 -11.81
C VAL A 825 -5.40 -21.26 -12.70
N PRO A 826 -6.43 -21.99 -12.21
CA PRO A 826 -6.99 -23.12 -12.96
C PRO A 826 -7.60 -22.75 -14.31
N ALA A 827 -8.09 -21.51 -14.43
CA ALA A 827 -8.66 -20.98 -15.66
C ALA A 827 -7.62 -20.64 -16.75
N VAL A 828 -6.32 -20.71 -16.41
CA VAL A 828 -5.19 -20.42 -17.31
C VAL A 828 -4.18 -21.58 -17.20
N SER A 829 -4.55 -22.76 -17.74
CA SER A 829 -3.75 -23.99 -17.61
C SER A 829 -2.32 -23.86 -18.16
N GLN A 830 -2.12 -22.97 -19.14
CA GLN A 830 -0.83 -22.67 -19.76
C GLN A 830 0.23 -22.27 -18.74
N LEU A 831 -0.15 -21.63 -17.62
CA LEU A 831 0.80 -21.25 -16.55
C LEU A 831 1.46 -22.49 -15.95
N LYS A 832 0.66 -23.50 -15.63
CA LYS A 832 1.15 -24.76 -15.07
C LYS A 832 2.03 -25.47 -16.09
N GLU A 833 1.54 -25.64 -17.31
CA GLU A 833 2.25 -26.32 -18.39
C GLU A 833 3.62 -25.69 -18.67
N ALA A 834 3.68 -24.36 -18.82
CA ALA A 834 4.91 -23.62 -19.07
C ALA A 834 5.90 -23.76 -17.90
N ALA A 835 5.41 -23.64 -16.66
CA ALA A 835 6.24 -23.77 -15.47
C ALA A 835 6.87 -25.16 -15.34
N HIS A 836 6.11 -26.25 -15.51
CA HIS A 836 6.69 -27.59 -15.42
C HIS A 836 7.58 -27.94 -16.62
N ARG A 837 7.32 -27.36 -17.80
CA ARG A 837 8.11 -27.63 -19.01
C ARG A 837 9.56 -27.17 -18.90
N ALA A 838 9.79 -25.96 -18.38
CA ALA A 838 11.13 -25.36 -18.25
C ALA A 838 11.67 -25.37 -16.81
N ARG A 839 10.79 -25.50 -15.80
CA ARG A 839 11.13 -25.51 -14.36
C ARG A 839 12.05 -24.37 -13.95
N ARG A 840 11.80 -23.16 -14.45
CA ARG A 840 12.63 -21.98 -14.12
C ARG A 840 12.49 -21.62 -12.65
N ILE A 841 13.62 -21.35 -12.01
CA ILE A 841 13.70 -20.77 -10.67
C ILE A 841 14.58 -19.52 -10.70
N GLY A 842 14.43 -18.67 -9.70
CA GLY A 842 15.26 -17.48 -9.51
C GLY A 842 15.83 -17.41 -8.11
N LEU A 843 16.97 -18.06 -7.91
CA LEU A 843 17.77 -17.93 -6.70
C LEU A 843 18.64 -16.67 -6.80
N GLY A 844 18.37 -15.71 -5.92
CA GLY A 844 19.11 -14.48 -5.79
C GLY A 844 19.87 -14.37 -4.49
N ILE A 845 20.38 -13.16 -4.26
CA ILE A 845 21.05 -12.76 -3.03
C ILE A 845 20.38 -11.50 -2.46
N MET A 846 20.52 -11.32 -1.15
CA MET A 846 20.33 -10.04 -0.46
C MET A 846 21.49 -9.79 0.48
N GLY A 847 21.72 -8.54 0.86
CA GLY A 847 22.79 -8.17 1.80
C GLY A 847 24.20 -8.26 1.22
N LEU A 848 24.37 -8.04 -0.09
CA LEU A 848 25.71 -7.99 -0.71
C LEU A 848 26.57 -6.88 -0.08
N ALA A 849 25.99 -5.70 0.12
CA ALA A 849 26.68 -4.58 0.76
C ALA A 849 27.05 -4.88 2.22
N ASP A 850 26.20 -5.58 2.96
CA ASP A 850 26.49 -6.02 4.34
C ASP A 850 27.73 -6.92 4.40
N LEU A 851 27.83 -7.89 3.49
CA LEU A 851 28.99 -8.77 3.40
C LEU A 851 30.26 -8.00 2.98
N MET A 852 30.12 -7.01 2.10
CA MET A 852 31.22 -6.11 1.71
C MET A 852 31.70 -5.25 2.88
N TYR A 853 30.79 -4.71 3.69
CA TYR A 853 31.15 -4.00 4.93
C TYR A 853 31.88 -4.90 5.92
N HIS A 854 31.42 -6.15 6.09
CA HIS A 854 32.07 -7.10 6.98
C HIS A 854 33.50 -7.45 6.54
N THR A 855 33.71 -7.62 5.25
CA THR A 855 35.00 -8.01 4.64
C THR A 855 35.94 -6.83 4.36
N GLY A 856 35.49 -5.59 4.58
CA GLY A 856 36.30 -4.39 4.30
C GLY A 856 36.43 -4.07 2.81
N VAL A 857 35.53 -4.57 1.97
CA VAL A 857 35.57 -4.40 0.51
C VAL A 857 34.68 -3.21 0.12
N ARG A 858 35.23 -2.24 -0.61
CA ARG A 858 34.46 -1.09 -1.11
C ARG A 858 33.54 -1.50 -2.26
N TYR A 859 32.24 -1.29 -2.10
CA TYR A 859 31.26 -1.50 -3.18
C TYR A 859 31.63 -0.67 -4.44
N GLY A 860 31.47 -1.25 -5.63
CA GLY A 860 31.69 -0.57 -6.91
C GLY A 860 33.16 -0.44 -7.35
N SER A 861 34.11 -0.53 -6.41
CA SER A 861 35.55 -0.56 -6.73
C SER A 861 35.92 -1.79 -7.56
N GLN A 862 37.10 -1.82 -8.18
CA GLN A 862 37.58 -3.00 -8.92
C GLN A 862 37.60 -4.26 -8.04
N GLN A 863 38.11 -4.14 -6.81
CA GLN A 863 38.07 -5.21 -5.81
C GLN A 863 36.63 -5.60 -5.43
N GLY A 864 35.71 -4.63 -5.33
CA GLY A 864 34.29 -4.89 -5.08
C GLY A 864 33.59 -5.62 -6.21
N GLN A 865 33.91 -5.28 -7.47
CA GLN A 865 33.43 -5.99 -8.66
C GLN A 865 33.92 -7.44 -8.66
N GLU A 866 35.21 -7.64 -8.35
CA GLU A 866 35.82 -8.96 -8.23
C GLU A 866 35.17 -9.80 -7.13
N PHE A 867 35.01 -9.23 -5.94
CA PHE A 867 34.36 -9.89 -4.81
C PHE A 867 32.91 -10.27 -5.13
N GLY A 868 32.14 -9.34 -5.68
CA GLY A 868 30.75 -9.59 -6.10
C GLY A 868 30.67 -10.70 -7.15
N ALA A 869 31.54 -10.67 -8.16
CA ALA A 869 31.65 -11.72 -9.18
C ALA A 869 31.95 -13.09 -8.55
N GLN A 870 32.88 -13.19 -7.60
CA GLN A 870 33.22 -14.44 -6.95
C GLN A 870 32.11 -15.00 -6.06
N VAL A 871 31.41 -14.13 -5.31
CA VAL A 871 30.23 -14.54 -4.54
C VAL A 871 29.16 -15.10 -5.47
N MET A 872 28.87 -14.41 -6.57
CA MET A 872 27.82 -14.82 -7.49
C MET A 872 28.22 -16.04 -8.32
N GLU A 873 29.50 -16.19 -8.68
CA GLU A 873 30.07 -17.40 -9.29
C GLU A 873 29.85 -18.61 -8.37
N PHE A 874 30.15 -18.47 -7.08
CA PHE A 874 29.99 -19.53 -6.10
C PHE A 874 28.53 -19.95 -5.94
N VAL A 875 27.61 -18.98 -5.85
CA VAL A 875 26.17 -19.25 -5.80
C VAL A 875 25.71 -19.96 -7.09
N ARG A 876 26.11 -19.46 -8.26
CA ARG A 876 25.75 -20.05 -9.56
C ARG A 876 26.24 -21.49 -9.68
N TYR A 877 27.50 -21.72 -9.34
CA TYR A 877 28.13 -23.03 -9.40
C TYR A 877 27.36 -24.07 -8.57
N HIS A 878 27.09 -23.74 -7.30
CA HIS A 878 26.39 -24.66 -6.41
C HIS A 878 24.90 -24.82 -6.73
N ALA A 879 24.24 -23.80 -7.26
CA ALA A 879 22.87 -23.92 -7.76
C ALA A 879 22.79 -24.87 -8.97
N MET A 880 23.71 -24.74 -9.95
CA MET A 880 23.77 -25.66 -11.09
C MET A 880 24.11 -27.09 -10.66
N LYS A 881 25.09 -27.25 -9.78
CA LYS A 881 25.46 -28.58 -9.25
C LYS A 881 24.26 -29.26 -8.59
N THR A 882 23.54 -28.54 -7.73
CA THR A 882 22.32 -29.05 -7.08
C THR A 882 21.23 -29.38 -8.10
N SER A 883 21.07 -28.56 -9.14
CA SER A 883 20.11 -28.80 -10.22
C SER A 883 20.45 -30.05 -11.04
N ILE A 884 21.73 -30.41 -11.20
CA ILE A 884 22.17 -31.67 -11.83
C ILE A 884 21.90 -32.86 -10.89
N GLU A 885 22.19 -32.74 -9.60
CA GLU A 885 21.89 -33.77 -8.59
C GLU A 885 20.37 -34.03 -8.52
N LEU A 886 19.56 -32.98 -8.62
CA LEU A 886 18.11 -33.08 -8.75
C LEU A 886 17.68 -33.73 -10.08
N ALA A 887 18.41 -33.50 -11.17
CA ALA A 887 18.12 -34.14 -12.46
C ALA A 887 18.39 -35.65 -12.41
N GLU A 888 19.48 -36.06 -11.76
CA GLU A 888 19.77 -37.47 -11.52
C GLU A 888 18.66 -38.15 -10.69
N ALA A 889 18.14 -37.46 -9.66
CA ALA A 889 17.12 -38.01 -8.78
C ALA A 889 15.68 -37.94 -9.35
N ARG A 890 15.33 -36.88 -10.08
CA ARG A 890 13.95 -36.53 -10.47
C ARG A 890 13.74 -36.42 -12.00
N GLY A 891 14.80 -36.62 -12.78
CA GLY A 891 14.86 -36.33 -14.21
C GLY A 891 15.16 -34.85 -14.53
N PRO A 892 15.77 -34.54 -15.68
CA PRO A 892 15.97 -33.17 -16.14
C PRO A 892 14.64 -32.42 -16.37
N PHE A 893 14.70 -31.11 -16.64
CA PHE A 893 13.49 -30.40 -17.07
C PHE A 893 12.94 -31.00 -18.38
N PRO A 894 11.61 -31.09 -18.56
CA PRO A 894 11.02 -31.80 -19.70
C PRO A 894 11.44 -31.33 -21.10
N ALA A 895 11.67 -30.03 -21.29
CA ALA A 895 12.07 -29.47 -22.59
C ALA A 895 13.59 -29.38 -22.81
N ILE A 896 14.37 -30.32 -22.26
CA ILE A 896 15.84 -30.27 -22.36
C ILE A 896 16.38 -30.60 -23.76
N GLU A 897 15.67 -31.40 -24.55
CA GLU A 897 16.04 -31.72 -25.94
C GLU A 897 15.98 -30.45 -26.81
N GLY A 898 17.05 -30.17 -27.56
CA GLY A 898 17.23 -28.93 -28.32
C GLY A 898 17.56 -27.69 -27.47
N SER A 899 17.65 -27.82 -26.14
CA SER A 899 18.08 -26.74 -25.25
C SER A 899 19.60 -26.56 -25.29
N ILE A 900 20.13 -25.51 -24.65
CA ILE A 900 21.59 -25.37 -24.53
C ILE A 900 22.22 -26.45 -23.62
N TYR A 901 21.39 -27.15 -22.85
CA TYR A 901 21.75 -28.25 -21.95
C TYR A 901 21.40 -29.63 -22.52
N ASP A 902 21.04 -29.71 -23.81
CA ASP A 902 20.78 -30.99 -24.48
C ASP A 902 21.95 -31.95 -24.27
N MET A 903 21.68 -33.12 -23.70
CA MET A 903 22.71 -34.08 -23.30
C MET A 903 23.52 -34.62 -24.49
N ASP A 904 22.88 -34.74 -25.66
CA ASP A 904 23.51 -35.23 -26.89
C ASP A 904 24.22 -34.11 -27.66
N ASN A 905 23.90 -32.85 -27.35
CA ASN A 905 24.46 -31.68 -28.02
C ASN A 905 24.60 -30.48 -27.07
N VAL A 906 25.39 -30.63 -26.00
CA VAL A 906 25.59 -29.56 -25.01
C VAL A 906 26.30 -28.38 -25.66
N THR A 907 25.58 -27.26 -25.79
CA THR A 907 26.11 -25.99 -26.32
C THR A 907 26.32 -24.94 -25.23
N TRP A 908 25.84 -25.19 -24.01
CA TRP A 908 26.12 -24.35 -22.85
C TRP A 908 27.62 -24.31 -22.55
N THR A 909 28.11 -23.12 -22.21
CA THR A 909 29.51 -22.89 -21.84
C THR A 909 29.59 -22.25 -20.45
N PRO A 910 30.64 -22.56 -19.67
CA PRO A 910 30.83 -21.93 -18.36
C PRO A 910 30.91 -20.40 -18.45
N PRO A 911 30.24 -19.67 -17.53
CA PRO A 911 30.35 -18.22 -17.47
C PRO A 911 31.77 -17.78 -17.14
N GLN A 912 32.18 -16.63 -17.66
CA GLN A 912 33.49 -16.04 -17.41
C GLN A 912 33.36 -14.72 -16.68
N SER A 913 34.26 -14.47 -15.72
CA SER A 913 34.32 -13.20 -15.04
C SER A 913 34.77 -12.09 -15.99
N LEU A 914 34.15 -10.91 -15.88
CA LEU A 914 34.59 -9.70 -16.58
C LEU A 914 35.84 -9.07 -15.95
N VAL A 915 36.12 -9.43 -14.70
CA VAL A 915 37.26 -8.93 -13.92
C VAL A 915 38.17 -10.11 -13.51
N PRO A 916 39.50 -9.97 -13.61
CA PRO A 916 40.41 -11.01 -13.16
C PRO A 916 40.31 -11.21 -11.65
N PHE A 917 40.50 -12.44 -11.19
CA PHE A 917 40.55 -12.75 -9.76
C PHE A 917 41.99 -12.64 -9.25
N GLU A 918 42.25 -11.64 -8.42
CA GLU A 918 43.53 -11.37 -7.75
C GLU A 918 43.52 -11.87 -6.30
N ASP A 919 42.40 -11.69 -5.58
CA ASP A 919 42.17 -12.23 -4.24
C ASP A 919 41.11 -13.34 -4.31
N ARG A 920 41.09 -14.26 -3.36
CA ARG A 920 40.05 -15.31 -3.26
C ARG A 920 39.18 -15.18 -2.03
N TRP A 921 39.52 -14.34 -1.04
CA TRP A 921 38.77 -14.25 0.22
C TRP A 921 38.49 -15.62 0.87
N GLY A 922 39.43 -16.57 0.72
CA GLY A 922 39.28 -17.94 1.21
C GLY A 922 38.25 -18.80 0.46
N ARG A 923 37.77 -18.38 -0.72
CA ARG A 923 36.76 -19.09 -1.50
C ARG A 923 37.27 -20.44 -1.99
N PRO A 924 36.51 -21.54 -1.79
CA PRO A 924 36.82 -22.84 -2.36
C PRO A 924 36.89 -22.83 -3.89
N GLU A 925 37.65 -23.75 -4.46
CA GLU A 925 37.75 -23.91 -5.90
C GLU A 925 36.40 -24.35 -6.52
N VAL A 926 36.00 -23.69 -7.59
CA VAL A 926 34.84 -24.08 -8.42
C VAL A 926 35.32 -24.82 -9.66
N ARG A 927 34.70 -25.98 -9.93
CA ARG A 927 35.10 -26.90 -11.00
C ARG A 927 34.04 -26.96 -12.09
N TRP A 928 34.06 -26.00 -13.01
CA TRP A 928 33.07 -25.86 -14.09
C TRP A 928 33.04 -27.04 -15.07
N ASP A 929 34.17 -27.73 -15.24
CA ASP A 929 34.27 -29.02 -15.95
C ASP A 929 33.29 -30.05 -15.38
N ALA A 930 33.18 -30.15 -14.06
CA ALA A 930 32.26 -31.07 -13.40
C ALA A 930 30.77 -30.73 -13.67
N ILE A 931 30.45 -29.45 -13.92
CA ILE A 931 29.09 -29.03 -14.31
C ILE A 931 28.79 -29.49 -15.74
N VAL A 932 29.72 -29.30 -16.67
CA VAL A 932 29.57 -29.74 -18.07
C VAL A 932 29.41 -31.26 -18.13
N ASP A 933 30.25 -32.00 -17.42
CA ASP A 933 30.18 -33.46 -17.37
C ASP A 933 28.90 -33.95 -16.69
N GLY A 934 28.46 -33.25 -15.63
CA GLY A 934 27.19 -33.51 -14.96
C GLY A 934 25.98 -33.33 -15.90
N ILE A 935 25.96 -32.24 -16.69
CA ILE A 935 24.91 -32.00 -17.69
C ILE A 935 24.89 -33.11 -18.73
N ARG A 936 26.05 -33.48 -19.30
CA ARG A 936 26.14 -34.56 -20.30
C ARG A 936 25.63 -35.90 -19.77
N LYS A 937 25.87 -36.18 -18.49
CA LYS A 937 25.56 -37.48 -17.88
C LYS A 937 24.13 -37.57 -17.34
N HIS A 938 23.62 -36.50 -16.75
CA HIS A 938 22.36 -36.53 -15.98
C HIS A 938 21.34 -35.47 -16.45
N GLY A 939 21.73 -34.55 -17.32
CA GLY A 939 20.96 -33.35 -17.63
C GLY A 939 20.95 -32.36 -16.46
N ILE A 940 20.02 -31.41 -16.50
CA ILE A 940 19.82 -30.40 -15.45
C ILE A 940 18.33 -30.24 -15.15
N ARG A 941 17.95 -30.02 -13.88
CA ARG A 941 16.54 -30.02 -13.44
C ARG A 941 15.79 -28.76 -13.78
N ASN A 942 16.49 -27.63 -13.85
CA ASN A 942 15.90 -26.31 -14.05
C ASN A 942 16.52 -25.68 -15.31
N ALA A 943 15.72 -25.07 -16.18
CA ALA A 943 16.27 -24.37 -17.35
C ALA A 943 17.02 -23.10 -16.96
N ALA A 944 16.59 -22.42 -15.89
CA ALA A 944 17.29 -21.30 -15.30
C ALA A 944 17.29 -21.42 -13.77
N GLN A 945 18.38 -20.97 -13.12
CA GLN A 945 18.59 -21.13 -11.67
C GLN A 945 18.70 -19.80 -10.92
N THR A 946 19.31 -18.77 -11.52
CA THR A 946 19.80 -17.60 -10.78
C THR A 946 19.12 -16.31 -11.25
N THR A 947 18.72 -15.47 -10.30
CA THR A 947 18.06 -14.19 -10.56
C THR A 947 18.18 -13.33 -9.32
N VAL A 948 18.64 -12.08 -9.46
CA VAL A 948 18.65 -11.16 -8.31
C VAL A 948 17.45 -10.21 -8.40
N ALA A 949 16.40 -10.52 -7.64
CA ALA A 949 15.18 -9.72 -7.55
C ALA A 949 15.27 -8.61 -6.49
N PRO A 950 14.40 -7.59 -6.53
CA PRO A 950 14.26 -6.63 -5.44
C PRO A 950 13.80 -7.32 -4.16
N THR A 951 14.47 -7.04 -3.04
CA THR A 951 14.18 -7.72 -1.76
C THR A 951 13.55 -6.81 -0.71
N GLY A 952 12.91 -5.71 -1.10
CA GLY A 952 12.29 -4.69 -0.23
C GLY A 952 11.81 -5.17 1.15
N THR A 953 10.71 -5.92 1.17
CA THR A 953 10.13 -6.37 2.46
C THR A 953 10.97 -7.47 3.12
N ILE A 954 11.48 -8.44 2.35
CA ILE A 954 12.16 -9.63 2.90
C ILE A 954 13.54 -9.28 3.48
N ALA A 955 14.29 -8.36 2.89
CA ALA A 955 15.57 -7.86 3.42
C ALA A 955 15.36 -7.05 4.70
N THR A 956 14.30 -6.23 4.76
CA THR A 956 13.95 -5.47 5.97
C THR A 956 13.74 -6.42 7.16
N VAL A 957 12.96 -7.49 6.97
CA VAL A 957 12.68 -8.46 8.05
C VAL A 957 13.81 -9.45 8.30
N ALA A 958 14.70 -9.66 7.33
CA ALA A 958 15.93 -10.43 7.50
C ALA A 958 17.02 -9.66 8.27
N GLY A 959 16.90 -8.32 8.33
CA GLY A 959 17.86 -7.44 8.98
C GLY A 959 19.07 -7.10 8.10
N CYS A 960 18.89 -7.04 6.76
CA CYS A 960 19.93 -6.57 5.85
C CYS A 960 19.86 -5.04 5.69
N GLU A 961 21.02 -4.40 5.54
CA GLU A 961 21.17 -2.99 5.19
C GLU A 961 21.11 -2.80 3.66
N GLY A 962 21.71 -3.72 2.90
CA GLY A 962 21.69 -3.78 1.43
C GLY A 962 20.54 -4.62 0.90
N TYR A 963 19.75 -4.05 -0.01
CA TYR A 963 18.58 -4.70 -0.60
C TYR A 963 18.99 -5.39 -1.91
N GLY A 964 18.80 -6.70 -2.01
CA GLY A 964 19.24 -7.48 -3.16
C GLY A 964 20.75 -7.37 -3.34
N CYS A 965 21.17 -6.88 -4.51
CA CYS A 965 22.56 -6.55 -4.79
C CYS A 965 22.90 -5.06 -4.65
N GLU A 966 21.99 -4.22 -4.15
CA GLU A 966 22.20 -2.77 -4.06
C GLU A 966 23.24 -2.39 -2.98
N PRO A 967 23.97 -1.26 -3.16
CA PRO A 967 24.69 -0.66 -2.06
C PRO A 967 23.72 -0.24 -0.95
N VAL A 968 24.22 -0.04 0.27
CA VAL A 968 23.42 0.54 1.35
C VAL A 968 22.95 1.93 0.95
N PHE A 969 21.66 2.25 1.13
CA PHE A 969 21.11 3.54 0.70
C PHE A 969 21.73 4.72 1.45
N ALA A 970 21.80 4.61 2.78
CA ALA A 970 22.44 5.57 3.68
C ALA A 970 22.87 4.84 4.97
N LEU A 971 23.99 5.24 5.57
CA LEU A 971 24.48 4.66 6.82
C LEU A 971 23.59 5.00 8.00
N ALA A 972 22.91 6.14 7.92
CA ALA A 972 21.83 6.46 8.84
C ALA A 972 20.78 7.33 8.16
N TYR A 973 19.50 7.01 8.38
CA TYR A 973 18.38 7.73 7.81
C TYR A 973 17.15 7.60 8.70
N ILE A 974 16.23 8.54 8.54
CA ILE A 974 14.95 8.49 9.23
C ILE A 974 13.97 7.83 8.28
N ARG A 975 13.52 6.64 8.64
CA ARG A 975 12.35 6.05 8.00
C ARG A 975 11.13 6.51 8.76
N HIS A 976 10.27 7.23 8.08
CA HIS A 976 8.95 7.57 8.62
C HIS A 976 8.12 6.29 8.64
N VAL A 977 7.87 5.77 9.84
CA VAL A 977 6.94 4.68 10.07
C VAL A 977 5.86 5.21 10.97
N ASN A 978 4.66 5.35 10.40
CA ASN A 978 3.51 5.74 11.20
C ASN A 978 3.05 4.50 12.00
N ASP A 979 3.27 4.56 13.31
CA ASP A 979 2.79 3.60 14.29
C ASP A 979 1.74 4.28 15.17
N ASN A 980 0.48 3.86 15.02
CA ASN A 980 -0.66 4.31 15.83
C ASN A 980 -0.76 5.85 15.98
N GLY A 981 -0.60 6.60 14.89
CA GLY A 981 -0.74 8.06 14.89
C GLY A 981 0.44 8.84 15.47
N LYS A 982 1.55 8.17 15.83
CA LYS A 982 2.85 8.82 16.00
C LYS A 982 3.64 8.65 14.71
N ASP A 983 4.12 9.74 14.13
CA ASP A 983 5.21 9.69 13.14
C ASP A 983 6.44 9.17 13.88
N LEU A 984 6.58 7.85 13.92
CA LEU A 984 7.70 7.20 14.54
C LEU A 984 8.83 7.34 13.54
N LYS A 985 9.62 8.40 13.76
CA LYS A 985 10.91 8.60 13.11
C LYS A 985 11.81 7.46 13.57
N LEU A 986 11.75 6.34 12.85
CA LEU A 986 12.67 5.25 13.08
C LEU A 986 14.00 5.70 12.50
N THR A 987 14.88 6.11 13.38
CA THR A 987 16.29 6.27 13.07
C THR A 987 16.86 4.89 12.79
N TYR A 988 17.10 4.60 11.51
CA TYR A 988 17.92 3.48 11.10
C TYR A 988 19.36 3.98 11.11
N ALA A 989 20.22 3.30 11.86
CA ALA A 989 21.65 3.48 11.84
C ALA A 989 22.28 2.12 11.56
N SER A 990 23.29 2.09 10.69
CA SER A 990 24.01 0.91 10.26
C SER A 990 24.66 0.19 11.44
N PRO A 991 24.23 -1.05 11.78
CA PRO A 991 24.87 -1.82 12.83
C PRO A 991 26.34 -2.14 12.50
N ARG A 992 26.65 -2.40 11.23
CA ARG A 992 28.01 -2.68 10.77
C ARG A 992 28.93 -1.47 10.94
N PHE A 993 28.41 -0.27 10.69
CA PHE A 993 29.17 0.95 10.88
C PHE A 993 29.44 1.22 12.37
N ASP A 994 28.45 1.02 13.24
CA ASP A 994 28.64 1.13 14.69
C ASP A 994 29.70 0.13 15.22
N GLU A 995 29.67 -1.12 14.74
CA GLU A 995 30.72 -2.11 15.03
C GLU A 995 32.11 -1.63 14.60
N ALA A 996 32.24 -1.03 13.40
CA ALA A 996 33.49 -0.49 12.92
C ALA A 996 33.98 0.68 13.79
N LEU A 997 33.10 1.61 14.18
CA LEU A 997 33.45 2.71 15.08
C LEU A 997 33.91 2.24 16.47
N LYS A 998 33.30 1.18 17.00
CA LYS A 998 33.73 0.54 18.26
C LYS A 998 35.13 -0.05 18.15
N LYS A 999 35.48 -0.68 17.03
CA LYS A 999 36.82 -1.24 16.77
C LYS A 999 37.91 -0.16 16.66
N LEU A 1000 37.57 1.06 16.29
CA LEU A 1000 38.53 2.18 16.23
C LEU A 1000 38.98 2.66 17.62
N GLY A 1001 38.35 2.19 18.71
CA GLY A 1001 38.71 2.62 20.07
C GLY A 1001 38.37 4.08 20.38
N LEU A 1002 37.53 4.71 19.56
CA LEU A 1002 37.05 6.07 19.78
C LEU A 1002 36.22 6.14 21.07
N GLY A 1003 36.36 7.20 21.86
CA GLY A 1003 35.51 7.44 23.04
C GLY A 1003 34.03 7.56 22.68
N GLU A 1004 33.13 7.29 23.64
CA GLU A 1004 31.67 7.28 23.41
C GLU A 1004 31.14 8.62 22.86
N GLU A 1005 31.62 9.73 23.41
CA GLU A 1005 31.28 11.08 22.95
C GLU A 1005 31.66 11.31 21.48
N LYS A 1006 32.85 10.85 21.08
CA LYS A 1006 33.34 11.01 19.70
C LYS A 1006 32.55 10.14 18.71
N ARG A 1007 32.17 8.92 19.12
CA ARG A 1007 31.30 8.06 18.30
C ARG A 1007 29.92 8.68 18.11
N GLN A 1008 29.35 9.26 19.17
CA GLN A 1008 28.05 9.93 19.10
C GLN A 1008 28.09 11.14 18.16
N GLU A 1009 29.15 11.96 18.22
CA GLU A 1009 29.36 13.09 17.31
C GLU A 1009 29.41 12.62 15.84
N ILE A 1010 30.13 11.53 15.57
CA ILE A 1010 30.21 10.93 14.23
C ILE A 1010 28.84 10.45 13.75
N VAL A 1011 28.10 9.72 14.59
CA VAL A 1011 26.76 9.22 14.26
C VAL A 1011 25.81 10.37 13.94
N GLU A 1012 25.87 11.49 14.68
CA GLU A 1012 25.05 12.68 14.40
C GLU A 1012 25.39 13.33 13.05
N GLN A 1013 26.68 13.39 12.69
CA GLN A 1013 27.11 13.88 11.38
C GLN A 1013 26.59 12.97 10.25
N VAL A 1014 26.68 11.64 10.42
CA VAL A 1014 26.17 10.66 9.46
C VAL A 1014 24.65 10.72 9.36
N MET A 1015 23.92 10.91 10.46
CA MET A 1015 22.47 11.11 10.46
C MET A 1015 22.02 12.33 9.64
N ARG A 1016 22.88 13.35 9.57
CA ARG A 1016 22.61 14.56 8.78
C ARG A 1016 22.92 14.36 7.30
N GLN A 1017 24.06 13.73 6.98
CA GLN A 1017 24.58 13.62 5.62
C GLN A 1017 24.17 12.33 4.89
N GLY A 1018 23.77 11.29 5.64
CA GLY A 1018 23.56 9.92 5.15
C GLY A 1018 24.83 9.11 4.88
N THR A 1019 26.00 9.76 4.88
CA THR A 1019 27.30 9.18 4.53
C THR A 1019 28.40 9.60 5.51
N CYS A 1020 29.49 8.84 5.55
CA CYS A 1020 30.67 9.10 6.37
C CYS A 1020 31.87 9.73 5.60
N GLN A 1021 31.76 9.90 4.28
CA GLN A 1021 32.91 10.28 3.42
C GLN A 1021 33.61 11.58 3.84
N ASN A 1022 32.87 12.56 4.38
CA ASN A 1022 33.42 13.88 4.73
C ASN A 1022 33.90 14.00 6.19
N ILE A 1023 33.82 12.93 6.99
CA ILE A 1023 34.15 12.97 8.42
C ILE A 1023 35.64 12.66 8.61
N LYS A 1024 36.45 13.69 8.89
CA LYS A 1024 37.92 13.59 8.97
C LYS A 1024 38.44 12.71 10.12
N ASP A 1025 37.64 12.55 11.17
CA ASP A 1025 38.00 11.74 12.34
C ASP A 1025 37.90 10.23 12.07
N ILE A 1026 37.32 9.83 10.93
CA ILE A 1026 37.23 8.44 10.50
C ILE A 1026 38.41 8.12 9.56
N PRO A 1027 39.19 7.07 9.84
CA PRO A 1027 40.27 6.64 8.95
C PRO A 1027 39.78 6.38 7.52
N GLN A 1028 40.65 6.66 6.54
CA GLN A 1028 40.33 6.48 5.12
C GLN A 1028 39.83 5.06 4.80
N SER A 1029 40.45 4.02 5.38
CA SER A 1029 40.05 2.63 5.16
C SER A 1029 38.59 2.33 5.57
N VAL A 1030 38.10 2.97 6.64
CA VAL A 1030 36.71 2.82 7.08
C VAL A 1030 35.79 3.61 6.14
N ARG A 1031 36.17 4.83 5.73
CA ARG A 1031 35.37 5.61 4.76
C ARG A 1031 35.27 4.90 3.41
N ASP A 1032 36.36 4.30 2.95
CA ASP A 1032 36.40 3.51 1.72
C ASP A 1032 35.48 2.30 1.79
N THR A 1033 35.42 1.62 2.95
CA THR A 1033 34.53 0.46 3.13
C THR A 1033 33.06 0.89 3.18
N PHE A 1034 32.74 1.90 3.97
CA PHE A 1034 31.37 2.31 4.30
C PHE A 1034 30.81 3.36 3.33
N VAL A 1035 30.75 2.98 2.06
CA VAL A 1035 30.15 3.76 0.97
C VAL A 1035 28.65 3.47 0.81
N VAL A 1036 27.86 4.53 0.61
CA VAL A 1036 26.42 4.43 0.37
C VAL A 1036 26.07 4.72 -1.08
N SER A 1037 24.82 4.51 -1.49
CA SER A 1037 24.41 4.69 -2.89
C SER A 1037 24.74 6.07 -3.47
N ALA A 1038 24.78 7.13 -2.66
CA ALA A 1038 25.16 8.47 -3.10
C ALA A 1038 26.68 8.66 -3.31
N ASP A 1039 27.51 7.77 -2.76
CA ASP A 1039 28.96 7.78 -2.89
C ASP A 1039 29.46 6.98 -4.11
N ILE A 1040 28.56 6.21 -4.75
CA ILE A 1040 28.89 5.35 -5.88
C ILE A 1040 28.57 6.07 -7.19
N THR A 1041 29.54 6.11 -8.09
CA THR A 1041 29.35 6.68 -9.42
C THR A 1041 28.48 5.79 -10.30
N ALA A 1042 27.84 6.37 -11.32
CA ALA A 1042 27.03 5.62 -12.27
C ALA A 1042 27.85 4.51 -12.98
N GLU A 1043 29.12 4.78 -13.31
CA GLU A 1043 30.03 3.80 -13.89
C GLU A 1043 30.26 2.62 -12.93
N GLU A 1044 30.55 2.88 -11.65
CA GLU A 1044 30.72 1.84 -10.65
C GLU A 1044 29.45 0.99 -10.45
N HIS A 1045 28.27 1.62 -10.48
CA HIS A 1045 26.99 0.92 -10.45
C HIS A 1045 26.87 -0.07 -11.63
N VAL A 1046 27.15 0.40 -12.86
CA VAL A 1046 27.04 -0.41 -14.08
C VAL A 1046 28.08 -1.54 -14.10
N ARG A 1047 29.32 -1.26 -13.71
CA ARG A 1047 30.38 -2.29 -13.68
C ARG A 1047 30.11 -3.35 -12.62
N MET A 1048 29.63 -2.96 -11.44
CA MET A 1048 29.19 -3.93 -10.43
C MET A 1048 28.05 -4.79 -10.94
N GLN A 1049 27.05 -4.17 -11.59
CA GLN A 1049 25.96 -4.90 -12.22
C GLN A 1049 26.49 -5.93 -13.22
N ALA A 1050 27.39 -5.52 -14.12
CA ALA A 1050 27.94 -6.41 -15.14
C ALA A 1050 28.75 -7.57 -14.53
N ALA A 1051 29.56 -7.29 -13.50
CA ALA A 1051 30.34 -8.29 -12.79
C ALA A 1051 29.45 -9.38 -12.16
N LEU A 1052 28.31 -8.99 -11.58
CA LEU A 1052 27.31 -9.93 -11.07
C LEU A 1052 26.58 -10.65 -12.21
N GLN A 1053 26.16 -9.91 -13.26
CA GLN A 1053 25.38 -10.43 -14.39
C GLN A 1053 26.11 -11.56 -15.13
N ALA A 1054 27.45 -11.54 -15.17
CA ALA A 1054 28.27 -12.59 -15.76
C ALA A 1054 27.96 -13.99 -15.20
N PHE A 1055 27.53 -14.08 -13.94
CA PHE A 1055 27.20 -15.33 -13.26
C PHE A 1055 25.70 -15.50 -12.99
N VAL A 1056 24.84 -14.61 -13.52
CA VAL A 1056 23.38 -14.68 -13.41
C VAL A 1056 22.78 -15.01 -14.79
N ASP A 1057 22.16 -16.18 -14.91
CA ASP A 1057 21.60 -16.71 -16.17
C ASP A 1057 20.29 -16.03 -16.61
N ASN A 1058 19.44 -15.55 -15.69
CA ASN A 1058 18.42 -14.54 -16.01
C ASN A 1058 19.04 -13.13 -15.89
N SER A 1059 18.33 -12.15 -15.33
CA SER A 1059 18.79 -10.78 -15.13
C SER A 1059 18.82 -10.44 -13.64
N LEU A 1060 19.14 -9.19 -13.33
CA LEU A 1060 19.11 -8.65 -11.98
C LEU A 1060 18.43 -7.28 -11.97
N SER A 1061 17.63 -7.05 -10.93
CA SER A 1061 17.02 -5.74 -10.70
C SER A 1061 18.01 -4.90 -9.91
N LYS A 1062 18.67 -3.98 -10.60
CA LYS A 1062 19.59 -3.01 -10.01
C LYS A 1062 19.35 -1.63 -10.61
N THR A 1063 19.26 -0.65 -9.73
CA THR A 1063 19.09 0.75 -10.07
C THR A 1063 20.46 1.43 -10.13
N VAL A 1064 20.70 2.15 -11.23
CA VAL A 1064 21.82 3.09 -11.32
C VAL A 1064 21.33 4.43 -10.82
N ASN A 1065 21.72 4.79 -9.60
CA ASN A 1065 21.35 6.06 -8.99
C ASN A 1065 22.29 7.17 -9.46
N PHE A 1066 21.72 8.28 -9.92
CA PHE A 1066 22.43 9.47 -10.37
C PHE A 1066 22.16 10.63 -9.42
N PRO A 1067 23.13 11.54 -9.22
CA PRO A 1067 22.90 12.78 -8.50
C PRO A 1067 21.94 13.70 -9.28
N GLU A 1068 21.34 14.68 -8.58
CA GLU A 1068 20.44 15.69 -9.17
C GLU A 1068 21.10 16.49 -10.30
N THR A 1069 22.43 16.62 -10.27
CA THR A 1069 23.21 17.34 -11.28
C THR A 1069 23.53 16.53 -12.53
N ALA A 1070 23.13 15.25 -12.60
CA ALA A 1070 23.40 14.42 -13.76
C ALA A 1070 22.68 14.94 -15.00
N ILE A 1071 23.35 14.89 -16.15
CA ILE A 1071 22.80 15.30 -17.44
C ILE A 1071 22.43 14.08 -18.29
N GLU A 1072 21.66 14.29 -19.36
CA GLU A 1072 21.28 13.24 -20.31
C GLU A 1072 22.49 12.42 -20.81
N GLU A 1073 23.64 13.08 -21.03
CA GLU A 1073 24.88 12.41 -21.47
C GLU A 1073 25.40 11.37 -20.47
N ASP A 1074 25.18 11.57 -19.16
CA ASP A 1074 25.61 10.61 -18.14
C ASP A 1074 24.78 9.33 -18.20
N VAL A 1075 23.46 9.46 -18.44
CA VAL A 1075 22.56 8.32 -18.67
C VAL A 1075 22.91 7.60 -19.96
N ALA A 1076 23.21 8.34 -21.04
CA ALA A 1076 23.66 7.77 -22.31
C ALA A 1076 24.94 6.92 -22.14
N LYS A 1077 25.94 7.44 -21.40
CA LYS A 1077 27.18 6.71 -21.09
C LYS A 1077 26.90 5.44 -20.31
N ALA A 1078 26.03 5.47 -19.31
CA ALA A 1078 25.67 4.30 -18.54
C ALA A 1078 24.99 3.21 -19.40
N TYR A 1079 24.08 3.59 -20.30
CA TYR A 1079 23.45 2.65 -21.24
C TYR A 1079 24.44 2.03 -22.22
N MET A 1080 25.35 2.83 -22.79
CA MET A 1080 26.42 2.33 -23.66
C MET A 1080 27.34 1.36 -22.92
N LEU A 1081 27.78 1.73 -21.71
CA LEU A 1081 28.65 0.90 -20.90
C LEU A 1081 27.97 -0.42 -20.49
N ALA A 1082 26.69 -0.37 -20.10
CA ALA A 1082 25.93 -1.57 -19.73
C ALA A 1082 25.81 -2.54 -20.91
N TRP A 1083 25.57 -2.01 -22.12
CA TRP A 1083 25.56 -2.82 -23.34
C TRP A 1083 26.93 -3.44 -23.64
N GLU A 1084 28.00 -2.63 -23.61
CA GLU A 1084 29.36 -3.09 -23.90
C GLU A 1084 29.85 -4.16 -22.92
N LEU A 1085 29.38 -4.10 -21.66
CA LEU A 1085 29.71 -5.09 -20.63
C LEU A 1085 28.73 -6.29 -20.59
N GLY A 1086 27.73 -6.35 -21.47
CA GLY A 1086 26.85 -7.51 -21.59
C GLY A 1086 25.74 -7.59 -20.53
N CYS A 1087 25.33 -6.46 -19.94
CA CYS A 1087 24.14 -6.40 -19.09
C CYS A 1087 22.89 -6.81 -19.89
N LYS A 1088 21.89 -7.42 -19.23
CA LYS A 1088 20.62 -7.83 -19.88
C LYS A 1088 19.51 -6.79 -19.77
N GLY A 1089 19.59 -5.91 -18.79
CA GLY A 1089 18.71 -4.76 -18.65
C GLY A 1089 19.36 -3.71 -17.76
N ILE A 1090 18.85 -2.48 -17.80
CA ILE A 1090 19.32 -1.38 -16.96
C ILE A 1090 18.18 -0.42 -16.66
N THR A 1091 18.12 0.00 -15.40
CA THR A 1091 17.19 1.02 -14.92
C THR A 1091 18.00 2.14 -14.27
N VAL A 1092 17.64 3.38 -14.58
CA VAL A 1092 18.30 4.57 -14.05
C VAL A 1092 17.33 5.35 -13.19
N TYR A 1093 17.85 6.01 -12.18
CA TYR A 1093 17.10 6.95 -11.36
C TYR A 1093 17.94 8.19 -11.13
N VAL A 1094 17.44 9.34 -11.55
CA VAL A 1094 18.09 10.64 -11.31
C VAL A 1094 17.44 11.27 -10.08
N THR A 1095 18.24 11.64 -9.09
CA THR A 1095 17.72 12.23 -7.86
C THR A 1095 16.92 13.49 -8.19
N GLY A 1096 15.66 13.54 -7.75
CA GLY A 1096 14.76 14.67 -8.02
C GLY A 1096 14.04 14.62 -9.37
N SER A 1097 14.28 13.61 -10.22
CA SER A 1097 13.54 13.46 -11.49
C SER A 1097 12.12 12.92 -11.31
N ARG A 1098 11.85 12.26 -10.17
CA ARG A 1098 10.49 11.87 -9.77
C ARG A 1098 9.94 12.84 -8.74
N GLU A 1099 8.65 13.14 -8.87
CA GLU A 1099 7.92 14.04 -7.96
C GLU A 1099 7.85 13.51 -6.52
N LYS A 1100 8.05 12.21 -6.31
CA LYS A 1100 8.05 11.55 -4.98
C LYS A 1100 9.23 10.60 -4.80
N VAL A 1101 9.78 10.58 -3.58
CA VAL A 1101 10.89 9.71 -3.16
C VAL A 1101 10.49 8.96 -1.89
N VAL A 1102 10.77 7.66 -1.83
CA VAL A 1102 10.35 6.76 -0.73
C VAL A 1102 11.34 6.77 0.46
N LEU A 1103 12.59 7.17 0.22
CA LEU A 1103 13.65 7.26 1.23
C LEU A 1103 14.31 8.64 1.13
N GLU A 1104 14.45 9.36 2.24
CA GLU A 1104 15.08 10.68 2.26
C GLU A 1104 16.01 10.86 3.48
N THR A 1105 17.05 11.69 3.32
CA THR A 1105 17.94 12.08 4.42
C THR A 1105 17.40 13.32 5.12
N LYS A 1106 17.87 13.60 6.34
CA LYS A 1106 17.46 14.79 7.11
C LYS A 1106 17.75 16.10 6.36
N ALA A 1107 18.90 16.21 5.70
CA ALA A 1107 19.24 17.40 4.91
C ALA A 1107 18.35 17.58 3.67
N THR A 1108 17.91 16.50 3.03
CA THR A 1108 16.97 16.55 1.91
C THR A 1108 15.57 16.98 2.37
N ALA A 1109 15.11 16.46 3.52
CA ALA A 1109 13.85 16.87 4.14
C ALA A 1109 13.86 18.37 4.52
N GLU A 1110 14.94 18.86 5.15
CA GLU A 1110 15.09 20.27 5.54
C GLU A 1110 15.12 21.23 4.32
N LYS A 1111 15.69 20.81 3.19
CA LYS A 1111 15.69 21.62 1.95
C LYS A 1111 14.31 21.73 1.32
N LYS A 1112 13.51 20.66 1.35
CA LYS A 1112 12.11 20.69 0.87
C LYS A 1112 11.28 21.68 1.69
N ASP A 1113 11.38 21.60 3.01
CA ASP A 1113 10.67 22.50 3.95
C ASP A 1113 11.07 23.97 3.78
N ALA A 1114 12.28 24.26 3.30
CA ALA A 1114 12.74 25.62 3.01
C ALA A 1114 12.29 26.16 1.64
N SER A 1115 11.85 25.27 0.74
CA SER A 1115 11.38 25.59 -0.62
C SER A 1115 9.85 25.58 -0.78
N SER A 1116 9.13 25.11 0.24
CA SER A 1116 7.66 25.15 0.40
C SER A 1116 7.21 26.31 1.27
#